data_AF-A0A6C0AN58-F1
#
_entry.id   AF-A0A6C0AN58-F1
#
_cell.length_a   1.000
_cell.length_b   1.000
_cell.length_c   1.000
_cell.angle_alpha   90.00
_cell.angle_beta   90.00
_cell.angle_gamma   90.00
#
_symmetry.space_group_name_H-M   'P 1'
#
loop_
_entity.id
_entity.type
_entity.pdbx_description
1 polymer ?
#
loop_
_entity_poly.entity_id
_entity_poly.type
_entity_poly.pdbx_seq_one_letter_code
_entity_poly.pdbx_strand_id
1 'polypeptide(L)'
;MDQRQPQLQQMQQNRRAFFSSQNEQMLNTMLSNNFTQKTGSRLNESQSSRLERALEYYMSEVFQANPSMSVQTLNKEVLSATASDFNEYLQRQDLVQKATPQAFQEASNRFDQMQQDRQRSLEPPRPSVPDYVQPILIKEDESTTALTLFEEAKKRRNMEMSAQADEQLQRRSASAMKPLYLQDQELRPDPRALYSMPLDLVAAGQQNAQQNAQQNAQQNAQQQEFSGRADINPTIARPGPTTASRSVLQQDMIIKQEDIQAYKETEYNLSIYSADRNWEGPLTEQNRFNFTVNLFSGNSPTGLNLMPKSANRLKNIVRIEFVKAVIPIEATDIVVRKVNSTDTPNYMQALLNAQAVAITSVNAGVSTASVPAANLGQLNLSKLIEYNNLMGDSPGGAGATLNYFNYDTTYVKSVYSYPFITLNVDELDTNTFGTNNSMDNAFGILQYDSNWTDNTDSLGFTSLIPKHMKCQRVFSPTPLATLNKMSIRLQQPNGNLVNAVADTLDINGLFLSSYASIRSYFSGNIDLSGTGYSDNYGEYIWIDSKKWFSRFQVSVGDRIQIRNLTSVSPTPAVTDLINFLQNTDGLIVTGTAYTRPITAAELIVNGLTANQVGNGLPNTVVDNLLVDGCNTAGYCRFIIVRGKFYDPTLGNTGIQPYGNQIDNSVLSTDMMGGTTAIKPGRLINLSKQTQLIFRVITREYDSTSLVRPDNL
;
A
#
# COMPACT_ATOMS: atom_id res chain seq x y z
N MET A 1 -59.87 -11.15 10.21
CA MET A 1 -59.69 -12.61 10.19
C MET A 1 -58.22 -12.90 10.00
N ASP A 2 -57.63 -13.69 10.89
CA ASP A 2 -56.17 -13.79 11.04
C ASP A 2 -55.62 -15.06 10.38
N GLN A 3 -55.07 -14.93 9.16
CA GLN A 3 -54.52 -16.06 8.42
C GLN A 3 -53.13 -16.52 8.91
N ARG A 4 -52.53 -15.84 9.91
CA ARG A 4 -51.17 -16.19 10.41
C ARG A 4 -51.16 -17.27 11.48
N GLN A 5 -52.26 -17.50 12.20
CA GLN A 5 -52.35 -18.57 13.21
C GLN A 5 -52.24 -20.02 12.65
N PRO A 6 -52.92 -20.41 11.55
CA PRO A 6 -52.86 -21.81 11.08
C PRO A 6 -51.48 -22.23 10.54
N GLN A 7 -50.72 -21.31 9.92
CA GLN A 7 -49.39 -21.63 9.36
C GLN A 7 -48.36 -21.99 10.44
N LEU A 8 -48.36 -21.29 11.58
CA LEU A 8 -47.46 -21.58 12.70
C LEU A 8 -47.77 -22.95 13.33
N GLN A 9 -49.04 -23.33 13.41
CA GLN A 9 -49.44 -24.61 13.96
C GLN A 9 -49.07 -25.79 13.03
N GLN A 10 -49.22 -25.61 11.72
CA GLN A 10 -48.80 -26.59 10.71
C GLN A 10 -47.27 -26.77 10.67
N MET A 11 -46.50 -25.68 10.80
CA MET A 11 -45.04 -25.73 10.90
C MET A 11 -44.57 -26.53 12.14
N GLN A 12 -45.22 -26.34 13.29
CA GLN A 12 -44.92 -27.12 14.51
C GLN A 12 -45.28 -28.60 14.37
N GLN A 13 -46.35 -28.94 13.65
CA GLN A 13 -46.71 -30.32 13.34
C GLN A 13 -45.71 -30.98 12.39
N ASN A 14 -45.32 -30.30 11.30
CA ASN A 14 -44.28 -30.79 10.38
C ASN A 14 -42.96 -31.03 11.11
N ARG A 15 -42.55 -30.13 12.00
CA ARG A 15 -41.34 -30.31 12.84
C ARG A 15 -41.40 -31.58 13.69
N ARG A 16 -42.53 -31.85 14.37
CA ARG A 16 -42.71 -33.05 15.21
C ARG A 16 -42.71 -34.34 14.40
N ALA A 17 -43.29 -34.33 13.20
CA ALA A 17 -43.30 -35.49 12.32
C ALA A 17 -41.90 -35.78 11.73
N PHE A 18 -41.19 -34.74 11.29
CA PHE A 18 -39.89 -34.85 10.66
C PHE A 18 -38.78 -35.29 11.63
N PHE A 19 -38.67 -34.68 12.80
CA PHE A 19 -37.75 -35.09 13.87
C PHE A 19 -38.30 -36.21 14.77
N SER A 20 -39.17 -37.08 14.23
CA SER A 20 -39.61 -38.27 14.97
C SER A 20 -38.55 -39.37 14.82
N SER A 21 -38.27 -40.09 15.91
CA SER A 21 -37.32 -41.22 15.91
C SER A 21 -37.71 -42.31 14.91
N GLN A 22 -39.02 -42.47 14.63
CA GLN A 22 -39.52 -43.38 13.60
C GLN A 22 -39.15 -42.93 12.18
N ASN A 23 -39.20 -41.62 11.88
CA ASN A 23 -38.77 -41.07 10.59
C ASN A 23 -37.25 -41.21 10.43
N GLU A 24 -36.49 -40.84 11.46
CA GLU A 24 -35.04 -40.98 11.49
C GLU A 24 -34.57 -42.44 11.27
N GLN A 25 -35.14 -43.40 12.01
CA GLN A 25 -34.86 -44.83 11.82
C GLN A 25 -35.22 -45.33 10.42
N MET A 26 -36.32 -44.84 9.84
CA MET A 26 -36.68 -45.16 8.45
C MET A 26 -35.63 -44.63 7.46
N LEU A 27 -35.20 -43.37 7.60
CA LEU A 27 -34.19 -42.76 6.72
C LEU A 27 -32.83 -43.46 6.86
N ASN A 28 -32.39 -43.77 8.09
CA ASN A 28 -31.16 -44.51 8.34
C ASN A 28 -31.23 -45.93 7.74
N THR A 29 -32.37 -46.61 7.86
CA THR A 29 -32.62 -47.93 7.25
C THR A 29 -32.59 -47.85 5.71
N MET A 30 -33.14 -46.79 5.10
CA MET A 30 -33.08 -46.60 3.65
C MET A 30 -31.65 -46.33 3.15
N LEU A 31 -30.90 -45.47 3.84
CA LEU A 31 -29.51 -45.15 3.47
C LEU A 31 -28.59 -46.36 3.65
N SER A 32 -28.61 -47.01 4.82
CA SER A 32 -27.77 -48.19 5.10
C SER A 32 -28.03 -49.34 4.12
N ASN A 33 -29.28 -49.59 3.74
CA ASN A 33 -29.62 -50.55 2.68
C ASN A 33 -29.11 -50.11 1.30
N ASN A 34 -29.26 -48.83 0.92
CA ASN A 34 -28.76 -48.33 -0.36
C ASN A 34 -27.23 -48.45 -0.47
N PHE A 35 -26.51 -48.13 0.61
CA PHE A 35 -25.05 -48.26 0.65
C PHE A 35 -24.61 -49.72 0.68
N THR A 36 -25.26 -50.59 1.45
CA THR A 36 -24.97 -52.04 1.46
C THR A 36 -25.17 -52.68 0.07
N GLN A 37 -26.18 -52.24 -0.69
CA GLN A 37 -26.38 -52.65 -2.08
C GLN A 37 -25.27 -52.13 -3.01
N LYS A 38 -24.83 -50.87 -2.84
CA LYS A 38 -23.79 -50.25 -3.68
C LYS A 38 -22.38 -50.79 -3.43
N THR A 39 -22.01 -51.08 -2.18
CA THR A 39 -20.68 -51.59 -1.82
C THR A 39 -20.59 -53.12 -1.83
N GLY A 40 -21.72 -53.83 -2.01
CA GLY A 40 -21.78 -55.30 -2.01
C GLY A 40 -21.43 -55.95 -0.67
N SER A 41 -21.28 -55.15 0.39
CA SER A 41 -20.83 -55.56 1.72
C SER A 41 -21.62 -54.81 2.78
N ARG A 42 -21.85 -55.42 3.95
CA ARG A 42 -22.43 -54.71 5.09
C ARG A 42 -21.49 -53.58 5.54
N LEU A 43 -22.06 -52.41 5.83
CA LEU A 43 -21.32 -51.30 6.44
C LEU A 43 -20.68 -51.75 7.76
N ASN A 44 -19.45 -51.34 8.02
CA ASN A 44 -18.81 -51.59 9.31
C ASN A 44 -19.40 -50.68 10.41
N GLU A 45 -19.09 -50.97 11.66
CA GLU A 45 -19.67 -50.25 12.82
C GLU A 45 -19.32 -48.76 12.82
N SER A 46 -18.07 -48.41 12.45
CA SER A 46 -17.61 -47.02 12.33
C SER A 46 -18.31 -46.25 11.18
N GLN A 47 -18.50 -46.92 10.04
CA GLN A 47 -19.25 -46.41 8.89
C GLN A 47 -20.73 -46.19 9.24
N SER A 48 -21.33 -47.11 9.98
CA SER A 48 -22.73 -47.03 10.42
C SER A 48 -22.94 -45.89 11.41
N SER A 49 -22.07 -45.75 12.42
CA SER A 49 -22.12 -44.63 13.37
C SER A 49 -21.83 -43.27 12.72
N ARG A 50 -20.98 -43.23 11.68
CA ARG A 50 -20.74 -42.01 10.90
C ARG A 50 -21.95 -41.63 10.04
N LEU A 51 -22.62 -42.60 9.42
CA LEU A 51 -23.83 -42.38 8.62
C LEU A 51 -24.98 -41.82 9.49
N GLU A 52 -25.16 -42.37 10.69
CA GLU A 52 -26.16 -41.92 11.67
C GLU A 52 -25.93 -40.46 12.10
N ARG A 53 -24.69 -40.09 12.48
CA ARG A 53 -24.36 -38.69 12.83
C ARG A 53 -24.48 -37.72 11.65
N ALA A 54 -24.17 -38.16 10.44
CA ALA A 54 -24.35 -37.34 9.24
C ALA A 54 -25.84 -37.10 8.95
N LEU A 55 -26.68 -38.13 9.13
CA LEU A 55 -28.13 -38.02 9.01
C LEU A 55 -28.71 -37.03 10.02
N GLU A 56 -28.35 -37.14 11.31
CA GLU A 56 -28.81 -36.21 12.37
C GLU A 56 -28.43 -34.75 12.03
N TYR A 57 -27.19 -34.53 11.61
CA TYR A 57 -26.69 -33.21 11.20
C TYR A 57 -27.52 -32.63 10.03
N TYR A 58 -27.66 -33.39 8.93
CA TYR A 58 -28.40 -32.91 7.75
C TYR A 58 -29.91 -32.78 7.99
N MET A 59 -30.51 -33.59 8.86
CA MET A 59 -31.89 -33.36 9.32
C MET A 59 -32.02 -31.99 10.00
N SER A 60 -31.06 -31.61 10.86
CA SER A 60 -31.09 -30.30 11.52
C SER A 60 -30.87 -29.13 10.56
N GLU A 61 -29.98 -29.28 9.56
CA GLU A 61 -29.60 -28.25 8.61
C GLU A 61 -30.68 -28.00 7.55
N VAL A 62 -31.19 -29.06 6.91
CA VAL A 62 -32.23 -28.99 5.87
C VAL A 62 -33.52 -28.39 6.42
N PHE A 63 -33.91 -28.72 7.66
CA PHE A 63 -35.09 -28.13 8.29
C PHE A 63 -34.91 -26.63 8.61
N GLN A 64 -33.71 -26.19 8.96
CA GLN A 64 -33.42 -24.76 9.19
C GLN A 64 -33.47 -23.96 7.89
N ALA A 65 -32.99 -24.52 6.78
CA ALA A 65 -33.06 -23.90 5.47
C ALA A 65 -34.49 -23.83 4.91
N ASN A 66 -35.27 -24.92 5.03
CA ASN A 66 -36.56 -25.10 4.35
C ASN A 66 -37.77 -25.38 5.30
N PRO A 67 -38.02 -24.56 6.35
CA PRO A 67 -38.98 -24.88 7.42
C PRO A 67 -40.46 -24.94 7.00
N SER A 68 -40.80 -24.44 5.81
CA SER A 68 -42.16 -24.42 5.25
C SER A 68 -42.49 -25.63 4.36
N MET A 69 -41.51 -26.48 4.05
CA MET A 69 -41.71 -27.63 3.16
C MET A 69 -42.45 -28.80 3.84
N SER A 70 -42.97 -29.72 3.02
CA SER A 70 -43.57 -30.97 3.50
C SER A 70 -42.49 -31.94 3.97
N VAL A 71 -42.85 -32.81 4.92
CA VAL A 71 -41.96 -33.87 5.46
C VAL A 71 -41.41 -34.76 4.34
N GLN A 72 -42.19 -35.02 3.29
CA GLN A 72 -41.75 -35.82 2.13
C GLN A 72 -40.64 -35.15 1.33
N THR A 73 -40.72 -33.83 1.10
CA THR A 73 -39.69 -33.08 0.38
C THR A 73 -38.42 -32.98 1.23
N LEU A 74 -38.56 -32.66 2.52
CA LEU A 74 -37.44 -32.58 3.47
C LEU A 74 -36.69 -33.93 3.59
N ASN A 75 -37.43 -35.04 3.70
CA ASN A 75 -36.85 -36.38 3.70
C ASN A 75 -36.02 -36.66 2.44
N LYS A 76 -36.52 -36.26 1.25
CA LYS A 76 -35.81 -36.44 -0.02
C LYS A 76 -34.51 -35.62 -0.08
N GLU A 77 -34.55 -34.39 0.42
CA GLU A 77 -33.39 -33.49 0.46
C GLU A 77 -32.32 -34.00 1.42
N VAL A 78 -32.70 -34.40 2.65
CA VAL A 78 -31.80 -35.05 3.63
C VAL A 78 -31.16 -36.32 3.07
N LEU A 79 -31.94 -37.20 2.44
CA LEU A 79 -31.40 -38.43 1.84
C LEU A 79 -30.36 -38.11 0.76
N SER A 80 -30.58 -37.07 -0.04
CA SER A 80 -29.64 -36.64 -1.08
C SER A 80 -28.35 -36.06 -0.49
N ALA A 81 -28.46 -35.15 0.49
CA ALA A 81 -27.31 -34.50 1.14
C ALA A 81 -26.46 -35.53 1.91
N THR A 82 -27.09 -36.33 2.76
CA THR A 82 -26.43 -37.38 3.56
C THR A 82 -25.78 -38.42 2.67
N ALA A 83 -26.44 -38.82 1.57
CA ALA A 83 -25.83 -39.73 0.62
C ALA A 83 -24.61 -39.13 -0.10
N SER A 84 -24.59 -37.82 -0.37
CA SER A 84 -23.44 -37.17 -1.01
C SER A 84 -22.21 -37.17 -0.11
N ASP A 85 -22.31 -36.64 1.13
CA ASP A 85 -21.17 -36.62 2.08
C ASP A 85 -20.65 -38.04 2.37
N PHE A 86 -21.55 -39.01 2.55
CA PHE A 86 -21.14 -40.38 2.82
C PHE A 86 -20.45 -41.05 1.63
N ASN A 87 -20.84 -40.74 0.39
CA ASN A 87 -20.10 -41.20 -0.79
C ASN A 87 -18.70 -40.59 -0.86
N GLU A 88 -18.55 -39.28 -0.58
CA GLU A 88 -17.22 -38.67 -0.53
C GLU A 88 -16.35 -39.26 0.59
N TYR A 89 -16.94 -39.54 1.76
CA TYR A 89 -16.25 -40.21 2.86
C TYR A 89 -15.72 -41.60 2.44
N LEU A 90 -16.54 -42.41 1.76
CA LEU A 90 -16.12 -43.72 1.24
C LEU A 90 -15.03 -43.59 0.15
N GLN A 91 -15.14 -42.60 -0.75
CA GLN A 91 -14.11 -42.33 -1.75
C GLN A 91 -12.78 -41.90 -1.11
N ARG A 92 -12.81 -41.01 -0.10
CA ARG A 92 -11.63 -40.62 0.68
C ARG A 92 -11.01 -41.83 1.38
N GLN A 93 -11.81 -42.75 1.92
CA GLN A 93 -11.32 -43.98 2.55
C GLN A 93 -10.63 -44.91 1.55
N ASP A 94 -11.22 -45.11 0.36
CA ASP A 94 -10.67 -45.94 -0.72
C ASP A 94 -9.36 -45.34 -1.30
N LEU A 95 -9.30 -44.03 -1.47
CA LEU A 95 -8.08 -43.32 -1.90
C LEU A 95 -6.93 -43.47 -0.89
N VAL A 96 -7.22 -43.44 0.43
CA VAL A 96 -6.22 -43.67 1.47
C VAL A 96 -5.75 -45.13 1.51
N GLN A 97 -6.63 -46.11 1.25
CA GLN A 97 -6.24 -47.52 1.13
C GLN A 97 -5.43 -47.83 -0.13
N LYS A 98 -5.63 -47.07 -1.21
CA LYS A 98 -4.89 -47.21 -2.49
C LYS A 98 -3.65 -46.31 -2.60
N ALA A 99 -3.39 -45.47 -1.60
CA ALA A 99 -2.24 -44.57 -1.61
C ALA A 99 -0.93 -45.37 -1.56
N THR A 100 -0.02 -45.09 -2.50
CA THR A 100 1.29 -45.75 -2.55
C THR A 100 2.20 -45.27 -1.41
N PRO A 101 3.21 -46.06 -0.99
CA PRO A 101 4.20 -45.62 -0.01
C PRO A 101 4.88 -44.30 -0.39
N GLN A 102 5.04 -44.03 -1.69
CA GLN A 102 5.54 -42.77 -2.23
C GLN A 102 4.63 -41.56 -1.91
N ALA A 103 3.31 -41.71 -1.98
CA ALA A 103 2.39 -40.61 -1.64
C ALA A 103 2.50 -40.23 -0.15
N PHE A 104 2.72 -41.20 0.74
CA PHE A 104 3.00 -40.94 2.15
C PHE A 104 4.38 -40.30 2.37
N GLN A 105 5.41 -40.72 1.62
CA GLN A 105 6.73 -40.09 1.65
C GLN A 105 6.68 -38.63 1.15
N GLU A 106 5.98 -38.34 0.06
CA GLU A 106 5.79 -36.97 -0.42
C GLU A 106 5.01 -36.10 0.59
N ALA A 107 3.97 -36.65 1.22
CA ALA A 107 3.24 -35.95 2.27
C ALA A 107 4.12 -35.67 3.50
N SER A 108 4.95 -36.63 3.92
CA SER A 108 5.92 -36.46 5.00
C SER A 108 6.98 -35.40 4.65
N ASN A 109 7.56 -35.47 3.45
CA ASN A 109 8.55 -34.50 2.97
C ASN A 109 7.97 -33.08 2.91
N ARG A 110 6.70 -32.91 2.47
CA ARG A 110 6.01 -31.61 2.50
C ARG A 110 5.69 -31.14 3.91
N PHE A 111 5.40 -32.06 4.84
CA PHE A 111 5.21 -31.74 6.25
C PHE A 111 6.52 -31.29 6.91
N ASP A 112 7.63 -31.99 6.66
CA ASP A 112 8.96 -31.62 7.13
C ASP A 112 9.43 -30.29 6.52
N GLN A 113 9.11 -30.03 5.24
CA GLN A 113 9.34 -28.73 4.60
C GLN A 113 8.53 -27.61 5.27
N MET A 114 7.25 -27.84 5.58
CA MET A 114 6.44 -26.89 6.37
C MET A 114 6.93 -26.71 7.80
N GLN A 115 7.52 -27.74 8.43
CA GLN A 115 8.16 -27.62 9.75
C GLN A 115 9.46 -26.81 9.66
N GLN A 116 10.26 -27.00 8.62
CA GLN A 116 11.44 -26.19 8.35
C GLN A 116 11.08 -24.73 8.04
N ASP A 117 10.02 -24.46 7.27
CA ASP A 117 9.56 -23.09 7.01
C ASP A 117 9.00 -22.42 8.26
N ARG A 118 8.29 -23.16 9.13
CA ARG A 118 7.89 -22.67 10.47
C ARG A 118 9.11 -22.40 11.36
N GLN A 119 10.16 -23.22 11.30
CA GLN A 119 11.42 -22.96 12.00
C GLN A 119 12.19 -21.77 11.40
N ARG A 120 12.11 -21.53 10.09
CA ARG A 120 12.67 -20.32 9.44
C ARG A 120 11.90 -19.04 9.78
N SER A 121 10.63 -19.13 10.19
CA SER A 121 9.88 -17.97 10.73
C SER A 121 10.24 -17.60 12.17
N LEU A 122 11.03 -18.44 12.86
CA LEU A 122 11.83 -17.99 14.00
C LEU A 122 13.13 -17.41 13.41
N GLU A 123 13.21 -16.09 13.41
CA GLU A 123 14.35 -15.33 12.88
C GLU A 123 15.67 -15.90 13.42
N PRO A 124 16.59 -16.40 12.56
CA PRO A 124 17.91 -16.80 13.05
C PRO A 124 18.56 -15.57 13.69
N PRO A 125 19.29 -15.72 14.81
CA PRO A 125 19.88 -14.58 15.50
C PRO A 125 20.70 -13.78 14.49
N ARG A 126 20.30 -12.51 14.31
CA ARG A 126 20.89 -11.65 13.28
C ARG A 126 22.41 -11.71 13.41
N PRO A 127 23.17 -11.87 12.31
CA PRO A 127 24.59 -11.58 12.35
C PRO A 127 24.74 -10.20 12.96
N SER A 128 25.50 -10.09 14.05
CA SER A 128 25.69 -8.82 14.75
C SER A 128 26.07 -7.76 13.72
N VAL A 129 25.28 -6.69 13.65
CA VAL A 129 25.58 -5.54 12.79
C VAL A 129 27.04 -5.17 13.03
N PRO A 130 27.89 -5.09 11.99
CA PRO A 130 29.27 -4.66 12.17
C PRO A 130 29.26 -3.32 12.91
N ASP A 131 29.94 -3.26 14.05
CA ASP A 131 29.89 -2.12 14.95
C ASP A 131 30.64 -0.94 14.34
N TYR A 132 29.92 -0.14 13.55
CA TYR A 132 30.41 1.10 12.95
C TYR A 132 30.43 2.28 13.96
N VAL A 133 30.09 2.05 15.23
CA VAL A 133 30.05 3.09 16.28
C VAL A 133 30.71 2.60 17.56
N GLN A 134 31.95 2.12 17.45
CA GLN A 134 32.89 2.39 18.53
C GLN A 134 33.30 3.86 18.45
N PRO A 135 32.89 4.72 19.41
CA PRO A 135 33.38 6.09 19.44
C PRO A 135 34.89 6.02 19.64
N ILE A 136 35.64 6.49 18.65
CA ILE A 136 37.08 6.71 18.79
C ILE A 136 37.22 7.74 19.90
N LEU A 137 37.72 7.29 21.06
CA LEU A 137 38.18 8.18 22.11
C LEU A 137 39.38 8.95 21.56
N ILE A 138 39.10 10.12 20.99
CA ILE A 138 40.11 11.11 20.63
C ILE A 138 40.77 11.50 21.96
N LYS A 139 41.94 10.93 22.22
CA LYS A 139 42.87 11.55 23.15
C LYS A 139 43.37 12.80 22.45
N GLU A 140 43.06 13.95 23.03
CA GLU A 140 43.55 15.25 22.62
C GLU A 140 45.06 15.30 22.90
N ASP A 141 45.85 14.81 21.94
CA ASP A 141 47.30 14.97 21.88
C ASP A 141 47.59 15.82 20.63
N GLU A 142 47.92 17.09 20.84
CA GLU A 142 47.91 18.18 19.85
C GLU A 142 48.96 18.03 18.73
N SER A 143 49.69 16.91 18.70
CA SER A 143 50.84 16.66 17.84
C SER A 143 50.52 15.96 16.50
N THR A 144 49.28 15.48 16.28
CA THR A 144 48.90 14.78 15.03
C THR A 144 47.70 15.39 14.31
N THR A 145 47.93 15.80 13.05
CA THR A 145 46.92 16.48 12.22
C THR A 145 45.80 15.53 11.80
N ALA A 146 44.54 15.96 11.88
CA ALA A 146 43.36 15.14 11.52
C ALA A 146 43.42 14.49 10.12
N LEU A 147 44.17 15.08 9.18
CA LEU A 147 44.38 14.52 7.84
C LEU A 147 45.19 13.22 7.84
N THR A 148 46.24 13.09 8.66
CA THR A 148 47.07 11.87 8.71
C THR A 148 46.30 10.73 9.37
N LEU A 149 45.53 11.02 10.42
CA LEU A 149 44.59 10.08 11.04
C LEU A 149 43.52 9.59 10.05
N PHE A 150 43.01 10.46 9.17
CA PHE A 150 42.06 10.07 8.13
C PHE A 150 42.70 9.16 7.07
N GLU A 151 43.91 9.46 6.62
CA GLU A 151 44.64 8.62 5.66
C GLU A 151 45.00 7.25 6.24
N GLU A 152 45.41 7.19 7.52
CA GLU A 152 45.66 5.93 8.22
C GLU A 152 44.38 5.11 8.39
N ALA A 153 43.27 5.74 8.81
CA ALA A 153 41.97 5.07 8.92
C ALA A 153 41.42 4.58 7.55
N LYS A 154 41.74 5.27 6.45
CA LYS A 154 41.43 4.83 5.08
C LYS A 154 42.30 3.65 4.65
N LYS A 155 43.61 3.69 4.97
CA LYS A 155 44.55 2.60 4.71
C LYS A 155 44.18 1.33 5.47
N ARG A 156 43.76 1.46 6.74
CA ARG A 156 43.31 0.35 7.58
C ARG A 156 42.03 -0.31 7.04
N ARG A 157 41.02 0.47 6.65
CA ARG A 157 39.79 -0.06 6.01
C ARG A 157 40.07 -0.83 4.72
N ASN A 158 40.99 -0.34 3.88
CA ASN A 158 41.39 -1.06 2.67
C ASN A 158 42.10 -2.39 2.99
N MET A 159 42.89 -2.43 4.06
CA MET A 159 43.60 -3.64 4.51
C MET A 159 42.64 -4.68 5.09
N GLU A 160 41.65 -4.26 5.88
CA GLU A 160 40.59 -5.14 6.42
C GLU A 160 39.69 -5.71 5.30
N MET A 161 39.33 -4.92 4.27
CA MET A 161 38.63 -5.45 3.10
C MET A 161 39.48 -6.46 2.30
N SER A 162 40.79 -6.22 2.14
CA SER A 162 41.68 -7.16 1.46
C SER A 162 41.76 -8.50 2.23
N ALA A 163 41.90 -8.44 3.55
CA ALA A 163 41.94 -9.64 4.39
C ALA A 163 40.64 -10.45 4.32
N GLN A 164 39.47 -9.80 4.29
CA GLN A 164 38.19 -10.49 4.10
C GLN A 164 38.03 -11.09 2.70
N ALA A 165 38.57 -10.45 1.66
CA ALA A 165 38.59 -11.00 0.31
C ALA A 165 39.49 -12.25 0.20
N ASP A 166 40.68 -12.21 0.83
CA ASP A 166 41.60 -13.35 0.88
C ASP A 166 41.02 -14.51 1.70
N GLU A 167 40.33 -14.25 2.81
CA GLU A 167 39.64 -15.30 3.59
C GLU A 167 38.51 -15.94 2.78
N GLN A 168 37.75 -15.18 1.99
CA GLN A 168 36.76 -15.73 1.06
C GLN A 168 37.40 -16.54 -0.08
N LEU A 169 38.59 -16.17 -0.55
CA LEU A 169 39.35 -16.93 -1.54
C LEU A 169 39.86 -18.26 -0.95
N GLN A 170 40.38 -18.25 0.29
CA GLN A 170 40.77 -19.47 1.00
C GLN A 170 39.59 -20.40 1.27
N ARG A 171 38.42 -19.86 1.64
CA ARG A 171 37.20 -20.68 1.79
C ARG A 171 36.74 -21.32 0.46
N ARG A 172 36.97 -20.66 -0.69
CA ARG A 172 36.72 -21.25 -2.03
C ARG A 172 37.77 -22.28 -2.44
N SER A 173 39.04 -22.12 -2.06
CA SER A 173 40.06 -23.14 -2.34
C SER A 173 39.89 -24.39 -1.47
N ALA A 174 39.44 -24.24 -0.22
CA ALA A 174 39.14 -25.35 0.68
C ALA A 174 37.96 -26.22 0.21
N SER A 175 36.94 -25.63 -0.45
CA SER A 175 35.83 -26.39 -1.03
C SER A 175 36.16 -27.03 -2.39
N ALA A 176 37.21 -26.60 -3.08
CA ALA A 176 37.71 -27.23 -4.31
C ALA A 176 38.53 -28.52 -4.07
N MET A 177 38.94 -28.80 -2.83
CA MET A 177 39.80 -29.93 -2.45
C MET A 177 39.04 -31.21 -2.03
N LYS A 178 37.74 -31.33 -2.35
CA LYS A 178 36.97 -32.58 -2.17
C LYS A 178 36.61 -33.22 -3.51
N PRO A 179 37.25 -34.32 -3.92
CA PRO A 179 36.84 -35.10 -5.09
C PRO A 179 35.45 -35.72 -4.87
N LEU A 180 34.58 -35.65 -5.89
CA LEU A 180 33.16 -36.05 -5.81
C LEU A 180 32.92 -37.54 -6.07
N TYR A 181 33.91 -38.41 -5.85
CA TYR A 181 33.78 -39.87 -6.03
C TYR A 181 34.51 -40.65 -4.93
N LEU A 182 33.74 -41.14 -3.96
CA LEU A 182 33.97 -42.46 -3.38
C LEU A 182 32.68 -43.27 -3.55
N GLN A 183 32.71 -44.16 -4.54
CA GLN A 183 32.00 -45.43 -4.46
C GLN A 183 32.83 -46.31 -3.52
N ASP A 184 32.23 -46.97 -2.53
CA ASP A 184 32.96 -47.96 -1.74
C ASP A 184 33.45 -49.10 -2.65
N GLN A 185 34.77 -49.13 -2.88
CA GLN A 185 35.49 -50.26 -3.45
C GLN A 185 36.66 -50.59 -2.53
N GLU A 186 36.68 -51.83 -2.04
CA GLU A 186 37.78 -52.35 -1.24
C GLU A 186 39.10 -52.24 -2.02
N LEU A 187 40.13 -51.66 -1.40
CA LEU A 187 41.42 -51.46 -2.06
C LEU A 187 42.07 -52.80 -2.41
N ARG A 188 42.31 -53.04 -3.71
CA ARG A 188 43.35 -53.98 -4.13
C ARG A 188 44.72 -53.45 -3.66
N PRO A 189 45.57 -54.29 -3.02
CA PRO A 189 46.91 -53.88 -2.64
C PRO A 189 47.76 -53.47 -3.85
N ASP A 190 48.51 -52.38 -3.69
CA ASP A 190 49.42 -51.84 -4.71
C ASP A 190 50.57 -52.83 -5.00
N PRO A 191 50.82 -53.24 -6.26
CA PRO A 191 51.84 -54.23 -6.61
C PRO A 191 53.29 -53.82 -6.28
N ARG A 192 53.53 -52.60 -5.79
CA ARG A 192 54.83 -52.18 -5.24
C ARG A 192 55.10 -52.62 -3.80
N ALA A 193 54.08 -53.00 -3.03
CA ALA A 193 54.25 -53.47 -1.64
C ALA A 193 54.84 -54.89 -1.52
N LEU A 194 54.96 -55.63 -2.63
CA LEU A 194 55.48 -57.01 -2.66
C LEU A 194 57.01 -57.12 -2.68
N TYR A 195 57.74 -56.01 -2.86
CA TYR A 195 59.20 -56.01 -2.99
C TYR A 195 59.96 -55.65 -1.69
N SER A 196 59.26 -55.49 -0.57
CA SER A 196 59.85 -55.12 0.73
C SER A 196 59.58 -56.13 1.85
N MET A 197 59.14 -57.35 1.54
CA MET A 197 58.98 -58.43 2.52
C MET A 197 60.25 -59.30 2.60
N PRO A 198 60.66 -59.74 3.81
CA PRO A 198 61.82 -60.63 3.96
C PRO A 198 61.56 -61.99 3.34
N LEU A 199 62.63 -62.58 2.78
CA LEU A 199 62.60 -63.75 1.89
C LEU A 199 62.08 -65.07 2.52
N ASP A 200 61.86 -65.09 3.84
CA ASP A 200 61.53 -66.30 4.62
C ASP A 200 60.03 -66.65 4.64
N LEU A 201 59.15 -65.75 4.16
CA LEU A 201 57.69 -65.98 4.16
C LEU A 201 57.11 -66.39 2.79
N VAL A 202 57.97 -66.66 1.80
CA VAL A 202 57.56 -67.06 0.43
C VAL A 202 57.51 -68.58 0.25
N ALA A 203 58.18 -69.36 1.11
CA ALA A 203 58.27 -70.82 1.00
C ALA A 203 57.04 -71.57 1.55
N ALA A 204 56.26 -70.98 2.48
CA ALA A 204 55.18 -71.67 3.19
C ALA A 204 53.80 -71.65 2.47
N GLY A 205 53.62 -70.80 1.46
CA GLY A 205 52.34 -70.65 0.75
C GLY A 205 52.14 -71.54 -0.47
N GLN A 206 53.20 -72.18 -0.99
CA GLN A 206 53.21 -72.80 -2.32
C GLN A 206 52.47 -74.15 -2.44
N GLN A 207 51.84 -74.68 -1.39
CA GLN A 207 51.26 -76.03 -1.41
C GLN A 207 49.72 -76.11 -1.51
N ASN A 208 48.97 -75.02 -1.29
CA ASN A 208 47.49 -75.09 -1.23
C ASN A 208 46.74 -74.43 -2.42
N ALA A 209 47.43 -73.91 -3.43
CA ALA A 209 46.81 -73.24 -4.58
C ALA A 209 46.68 -74.13 -5.85
N GLN A 210 47.09 -75.40 -5.81
CA GLN A 210 47.06 -76.30 -6.99
C GLN A 210 45.80 -77.17 -7.12
N GLN A 211 44.84 -77.14 -6.19
CA GLN A 211 43.66 -78.02 -6.22
C GLN A 211 42.34 -77.36 -6.66
N ASN A 212 42.19 -76.03 -6.58
CA ASN A 212 40.93 -75.35 -6.95
C ASN A 212 40.91 -74.82 -8.40
N ALA A 213 41.94 -75.09 -9.20
CA ALA A 213 42.07 -74.63 -10.59
C ALA A 213 41.47 -75.59 -11.65
N GLN A 214 40.59 -76.52 -11.26
CA GLN A 214 40.07 -77.57 -12.16
C GLN A 214 38.55 -77.60 -12.39
N GLN A 215 37.74 -76.68 -11.84
CA GLN A 215 36.27 -76.74 -11.96
C GLN A 215 35.58 -75.66 -12.82
N ASN A 216 36.25 -74.57 -13.22
CA ASN A 216 35.64 -73.52 -14.07
C ASN A 216 36.16 -73.49 -15.53
N ALA A 217 36.86 -74.53 -15.97
CA ALA A 217 37.35 -74.67 -17.34
C ALA A 217 36.33 -75.40 -18.26
N GLN A 218 35.07 -74.94 -18.30
CA GLN A 218 34.04 -75.52 -19.17
C GLN A 218 32.96 -74.51 -19.63
N GLN A 219 33.39 -73.41 -20.27
CA GLN A 219 32.61 -72.69 -21.30
C GLN A 219 33.49 -71.68 -22.04
N ASN A 220 33.25 -71.52 -23.35
CA ASN A 220 33.89 -70.56 -24.26
C ASN A 220 35.39 -70.75 -24.52
N ALA A 221 35.73 -71.86 -25.18
CA ALA A 221 36.80 -71.85 -26.16
C ALA A 221 36.31 -71.18 -27.45
N GLN A 222 37.11 -70.29 -28.06
CA GLN A 222 37.49 -70.36 -29.48
C GLN A 222 38.44 -69.19 -29.87
N GLN A 223 39.61 -69.58 -30.41
CA GLN A 223 40.54 -68.80 -31.26
C GLN A 223 41.22 -67.57 -30.59
N GLN A 224 42.52 -67.57 -30.24
CA GLN A 224 43.73 -67.66 -31.11
C GLN A 224 43.70 -66.63 -32.27
N GLU A 225 44.72 -65.85 -32.62
CA GLU A 225 46.13 -65.68 -32.16
C GLU A 225 46.67 -64.33 -32.71
N PHE A 226 47.88 -63.80 -32.48
CA PHE A 226 49.12 -64.31 -31.85
C PHE A 226 49.73 -63.22 -30.93
N SER A 227 51.06 -63.06 -30.87
CA SER A 227 51.80 -62.06 -30.10
C SER A 227 53.16 -61.73 -30.75
N GLY A 228 53.69 -60.51 -30.59
CA GLY A 228 55.14 -60.27 -30.63
C GLY A 228 55.69 -59.03 -31.37
N ARG A 229 56.31 -58.12 -30.59
CA ARG A 229 57.33 -57.09 -30.95
C ARG A 229 56.85 -55.92 -31.82
N ALA A 230 57.02 -54.65 -31.45
CA ALA A 230 58.15 -53.85 -30.91
C ALA A 230 59.03 -53.23 -32.01
N ASP A 231 59.29 -51.92 -31.84
CA ASP A 231 60.14 -51.00 -32.62
C ASP A 231 59.76 -50.72 -34.09
N ILE A 232 59.05 -49.60 -34.37
CA ILE A 232 59.51 -48.44 -35.21
C ILE A 232 58.75 -47.16 -34.76
N ASN A 233 59.46 -46.03 -34.75
CA ASN A 233 59.02 -44.67 -34.38
C ASN A 233 57.95 -44.05 -35.34
N PRO A 234 56.79 -43.53 -34.86
CA PRO A 234 55.68 -43.10 -35.72
C PRO A 234 55.71 -41.59 -36.04
N THR A 235 56.68 -41.11 -36.83
CA THR A 235 56.74 -39.70 -37.28
C THR A 235 56.72 -39.50 -38.80
N ILE A 236 56.05 -40.37 -39.55
CA ILE A 236 55.49 -40.07 -40.90
C ILE A 236 54.20 -40.87 -41.10
N ALA A 237 53.08 -40.17 -41.35
CA ALA A 237 51.90 -40.73 -42.03
C ALA A 237 51.10 -39.61 -42.72
N ARG A 238 51.17 -39.55 -44.06
CA ARG A 238 50.20 -38.82 -44.90
C ARG A 238 48.96 -39.73 -45.10
N PRO A 239 47.77 -39.18 -45.45
CA PRO A 239 46.50 -39.88 -45.26
C PRO A 239 46.20 -40.91 -46.34
N GLY A 240 45.63 -42.04 -45.92
CA GLY A 240 44.99 -43.07 -46.77
C GLY A 240 43.58 -43.40 -46.25
N PRO A 241 42.59 -43.69 -47.12
CA PRO A 241 41.17 -43.62 -46.75
C PRO A 241 40.60 -44.96 -46.27
N THR A 242 40.78 -45.29 -44.98
CA THR A 242 40.11 -46.44 -44.34
C THR A 242 39.61 -46.09 -42.94
N THR A 243 38.73 -45.10 -42.83
CA THR A 243 37.91 -44.92 -41.63
C THR A 243 36.93 -46.09 -41.51
N ALA A 244 37.29 -47.11 -40.72
CA ALA A 244 36.31 -48.07 -40.22
C ALA A 244 35.19 -47.30 -39.51
N SER A 245 33.93 -47.66 -39.77
CA SER A 245 32.78 -47.03 -39.12
C SER A 245 32.83 -47.33 -37.62
N ARG A 246 33.27 -46.36 -36.83
CA ARG A 246 33.26 -46.46 -35.37
C ARG A 246 31.82 -46.65 -34.92
N SER A 247 31.59 -47.64 -34.05
CA SER A 247 30.30 -47.77 -33.36
C SER A 247 30.01 -46.46 -32.63
N VAL A 248 28.81 -45.89 -32.81
CA VAL A 248 28.41 -44.62 -32.19
C VAL A 248 28.60 -44.74 -30.68
N LEU A 249 29.62 -44.06 -30.14
CA LEU A 249 29.82 -43.96 -28.70
C LEU A 249 28.74 -43.02 -28.14
N GLN A 250 28.45 -43.11 -26.84
CA GLN A 250 27.60 -42.09 -26.19
C GLN A 250 28.18 -40.67 -26.33
N GLN A 251 29.50 -40.56 -26.58
CA GLN A 251 30.23 -39.33 -26.89
C GLN A 251 29.96 -38.79 -28.31
N ASP A 252 29.54 -39.65 -29.25
CA ASP A 252 29.21 -39.27 -30.63
C ASP A 252 27.73 -38.85 -30.78
N MET A 253 26.89 -39.07 -29.76
CA MET A 253 25.54 -38.50 -29.70
C MET A 253 25.59 -37.05 -29.21
N ILE A 254 25.55 -36.10 -30.15
CA ILE A 254 25.23 -34.70 -29.83
C ILE A 254 23.74 -34.62 -29.45
N ILE A 255 23.45 -34.83 -28.17
CA ILE A 255 22.16 -34.46 -27.59
C ILE A 255 22.06 -32.94 -27.72
N LYS A 256 21.10 -32.44 -28.51
CA LYS A 256 20.77 -31.02 -28.48
C LYS A 256 20.36 -30.68 -27.06
N GLN A 257 21.13 -29.80 -26.41
CA GLN A 257 20.73 -29.20 -25.15
C GLN A 257 19.38 -28.53 -25.39
N GLU A 258 18.35 -28.94 -24.65
CA GLU A 258 17.12 -28.17 -24.61
C GLU A 258 17.47 -26.77 -24.11
N ASP A 259 16.85 -25.77 -24.74
CA ASP A 259 17.06 -24.37 -24.39
C ASP A 259 16.36 -24.12 -23.04
N ILE A 260 17.01 -24.55 -21.95
CA ILE A 260 16.57 -24.27 -20.58
C ILE A 260 16.82 -22.78 -20.36
N GLN A 261 15.88 -21.98 -20.83
CA GLN A 261 15.84 -20.54 -20.62
C GLN A 261 15.63 -20.31 -19.12
N ALA A 262 16.73 -20.18 -18.39
CA ALA A 262 16.67 -19.82 -16.99
C ALA A 262 16.18 -18.38 -16.90
N TYR A 263 15.18 -18.17 -16.05
CA TYR A 263 14.61 -16.87 -15.82
C TYR A 263 14.89 -16.45 -14.39
N LYS A 264 15.38 -15.23 -14.24
CA LYS A 264 15.62 -14.61 -12.93
C LYS A 264 14.45 -13.71 -12.57
N GLU A 265 13.82 -13.99 -11.43
CA GLU A 265 12.84 -13.07 -10.85
C GLU A 265 13.54 -12.02 -10.00
N THR A 266 13.10 -10.76 -10.12
CA THR A 266 13.61 -9.64 -9.32
C THR A 266 12.44 -8.90 -8.69
N GLU A 267 12.51 -8.65 -7.38
CA GLU A 267 11.50 -7.91 -6.65
C GLU A 267 11.85 -6.41 -6.56
N TYR A 268 10.85 -5.55 -6.78
CA TYR A 268 10.94 -4.10 -6.64
C TYR A 268 9.81 -3.60 -5.73
N ASN A 269 10.16 -2.77 -4.75
CA ASN A 269 9.17 -2.03 -3.97
C ASN A 269 8.81 -0.73 -4.72
N LEU A 270 7.58 -0.65 -5.20
CA LEU A 270 6.99 0.51 -5.86
C LEU A 270 6.16 1.29 -4.83
N SER A 271 6.70 2.43 -4.39
CA SER A 271 5.96 3.42 -3.61
C SER A 271 5.33 4.44 -4.55
N ILE A 272 4.03 4.66 -4.43
CA ILE A 272 3.26 5.63 -5.21
C ILE A 272 2.67 6.65 -4.23
N TYR A 273 2.95 7.93 -4.43
CA TYR A 273 2.28 9.00 -3.69
C TYR A 273 1.16 9.61 -4.53
N SER A 274 0.07 10.02 -3.89
CA SER A 274 -0.97 10.77 -4.58
C SER A 274 -0.46 12.12 -5.11
N ALA A 275 0.60 12.67 -4.51
CA ALA A 275 1.29 13.87 -4.98
C ALA A 275 1.90 13.72 -6.38
N ASP A 276 2.26 12.49 -6.80
CA ASP A 276 2.93 12.21 -8.07
C ASP A 276 2.00 12.33 -9.30
N ARG A 277 0.68 12.52 -9.07
CA ARG A 277 -0.29 12.80 -10.13
C ARG A 277 -0.03 14.17 -10.77
N ASN A 278 -0.51 14.38 -12.00
CA ASN A 278 -0.47 15.71 -12.62
C ASN A 278 -1.54 16.65 -12.02
N TRP A 279 -1.30 17.12 -10.80
CA TRP A 279 -2.19 18.02 -10.06
C TRP A 279 -2.13 19.48 -10.57
N GLU A 280 -1.08 19.82 -11.31
CA GLU A 280 -0.85 21.13 -11.92
C GLU A 280 -1.76 21.37 -13.16
N GLY A 281 -2.22 20.29 -13.82
CA GLY A 281 -3.05 20.33 -15.02
C GLY A 281 -4.54 20.65 -14.80
N PRO A 282 -5.32 20.93 -15.87
CA PRO A 282 -6.71 21.39 -15.77
C PRO A 282 -7.74 20.31 -15.35
N LEU A 283 -7.33 19.08 -15.06
CA LEU A 283 -8.22 17.95 -14.73
C LEU A 283 -8.48 17.88 -13.21
N THR A 284 -9.51 18.59 -12.74
CA THR A 284 -9.72 18.92 -11.30
C THR A 284 -10.60 17.96 -10.50
N GLU A 285 -10.88 16.75 -10.98
CA GLU A 285 -11.72 15.76 -10.28
C GLU A 285 -10.91 14.70 -9.51
N GLN A 286 -9.58 14.73 -9.60
CA GLN A 286 -8.71 13.83 -8.83
C GLN A 286 -8.42 14.37 -7.44
N ASN A 287 -8.27 13.46 -6.48
CA ASN A 287 -7.83 13.77 -5.13
C ASN A 287 -6.94 12.66 -4.53
N ARG A 288 -6.46 12.85 -3.31
CA ARG A 288 -5.62 11.88 -2.56
C ARG A 288 -6.23 10.47 -2.36
N PHE A 289 -7.51 10.25 -2.66
CA PHE A 289 -8.18 8.94 -2.61
C PHE A 289 -8.64 8.44 -3.99
N ASN A 290 -8.60 9.27 -5.02
CA ASN A 290 -9.03 9.00 -6.40
C ASN A 290 -8.07 9.71 -7.37
N PHE A 291 -7.01 9.04 -7.82
CA PHE A 291 -5.96 9.66 -8.62
C PHE A 291 -5.31 8.69 -9.61
N THR A 292 -4.72 9.23 -10.67
CA THR A 292 -3.93 8.45 -11.64
C THR A 292 -2.48 8.94 -11.65
N VAL A 293 -1.55 8.01 -11.51
CA VAL A 293 -0.10 8.26 -11.67
C VAL A 293 0.37 7.59 -12.96
N ASN A 294 1.15 8.33 -13.76
CA ASN A 294 1.81 7.80 -14.95
C ASN A 294 3.19 7.30 -14.55
N LEU A 295 3.43 5.99 -14.67
CA LEU A 295 4.70 5.33 -14.34
C LEU A 295 5.67 5.30 -15.53
N PHE A 296 5.14 5.54 -16.73
CA PHE A 296 5.91 5.70 -17.96
C PHE A 296 5.55 7.04 -18.61
N SER A 297 6.52 7.95 -18.67
CA SER A 297 6.44 9.15 -19.47
C SER A 297 7.77 9.36 -20.20
N GLY A 298 7.75 9.23 -21.53
CA GLY A 298 8.89 9.65 -22.37
C GLY A 298 9.10 11.17 -22.35
N ASN A 299 8.07 11.91 -21.91
CA ASN A 299 8.09 13.31 -21.54
C ASN A 299 7.16 13.48 -20.32
N SER A 300 7.69 13.56 -19.09
CA SER A 300 6.89 13.97 -17.93
C SER A 300 6.60 15.48 -18.01
N PRO A 301 5.34 15.95 -17.92
CA PRO A 301 5.03 17.37 -17.90
C PRO A 301 5.56 18.10 -16.65
N THR A 302 5.77 17.37 -15.55
CA THR A 302 6.03 17.93 -14.20
C THR A 302 7.50 17.90 -13.79
N GLY A 303 8.43 17.63 -14.72
CA GLY A 303 9.89 17.65 -14.47
C GLY A 303 10.44 16.49 -13.62
N LEU A 304 9.62 15.88 -12.77
CA LEU A 304 9.89 14.60 -12.13
C LEU A 304 9.70 13.47 -13.15
N ASN A 305 10.73 13.24 -13.96
CA ASN A 305 10.89 11.97 -14.66
C ASN A 305 11.35 10.91 -13.67
N LEU A 306 10.65 9.79 -13.60
CA LEU A 306 11.24 8.54 -13.10
C LEU A 306 12.55 8.32 -13.85
N MET A 307 13.66 8.10 -13.12
CA MET A 307 14.98 7.91 -13.74
C MET A 307 14.91 6.92 -14.91
N PRO A 308 15.69 7.08 -16.00
CA PRO A 308 15.62 6.17 -17.16
C PRO A 308 15.81 4.67 -16.81
N LYS A 309 16.49 4.38 -15.69
CA LYS A 309 16.61 3.02 -15.14
C LYS A 309 15.28 2.46 -14.61
N SER A 310 14.38 3.28 -14.08
CA SER A 310 13.06 2.88 -13.56
C SER A 310 12.12 2.44 -14.66
N ALA A 311 12.08 3.15 -15.79
CA ALA A 311 11.21 2.82 -16.92
C ALA A 311 11.55 1.45 -17.57
N ASN A 312 12.81 1.00 -17.51
CA ASN A 312 13.15 -0.35 -17.94
C ASN A 312 12.82 -1.44 -16.90
N ARG A 313 12.66 -1.09 -15.60
CA ARG A 313 12.40 -2.04 -14.50
C ARG A 313 10.94 -2.48 -14.35
N LEU A 314 9.99 -1.83 -15.03
CA LEU A 314 8.56 -2.18 -14.98
C LEU A 314 8.08 -2.87 -16.27
N LYS A 315 8.99 -3.65 -16.87
CA LYS A 315 8.73 -4.55 -18.01
C LYS A 315 8.76 -5.99 -17.54
N ASN A 316 8.16 -6.89 -18.32
CA ASN A 316 8.13 -8.33 -18.05
C ASN A 316 7.60 -8.67 -16.64
N ILE A 317 6.53 -8.00 -16.22
CA ILE A 317 5.95 -8.19 -14.90
C ILE A 317 5.27 -9.57 -14.83
N VAL A 318 5.60 -10.35 -13.80
CA VAL A 318 4.98 -11.65 -13.49
C VAL A 318 3.99 -11.54 -12.34
N ARG A 319 4.25 -10.68 -11.35
CA ARG A 319 3.36 -10.50 -10.21
C ARG A 319 3.39 -9.07 -9.67
N ILE A 320 2.23 -8.56 -9.26
CA ILE A 320 2.11 -7.32 -8.47
C ILE A 320 1.33 -7.66 -7.22
N GLU A 321 1.87 -7.33 -6.04
CA GLU A 321 1.23 -7.52 -4.75
C GLU A 321 1.06 -6.15 -4.08
N PHE A 322 -0.09 -5.88 -3.47
CA PHE A 322 -0.27 -4.71 -2.62
C PHE A 322 0.14 -5.03 -1.18
N VAL A 323 0.96 -4.15 -0.58
CA VAL A 323 1.59 -4.36 0.72
C VAL A 323 0.90 -3.55 1.82
N LYS A 324 0.77 -2.23 1.62
CA LYS A 324 0.28 -1.29 2.64
C LYS A 324 -0.17 0.04 2.02
N ALA A 325 -1.19 0.65 2.59
CA ALA A 325 -1.53 2.07 2.39
C ALA A 325 -1.15 2.85 3.65
N VAL A 326 -0.60 4.04 3.47
CA VAL A 326 -0.48 5.05 4.52
C VAL A 326 -1.30 6.25 4.07
N ILE A 327 -2.34 6.58 4.83
CA ILE A 327 -3.34 7.60 4.47
C ILE A 327 -3.51 8.60 5.60
N PRO A 328 -3.78 9.88 5.32
CA PRO A 328 -4.01 10.87 6.36
C PRO A 328 -5.26 10.53 7.18
N ILE A 329 -5.17 10.72 8.49
CA ILE A 329 -6.32 10.77 9.40
C ILE A 329 -6.97 12.14 9.21
N GLU A 330 -7.71 12.30 8.12
CA GLU A 330 -8.56 13.46 7.90
C GLU A 330 -10.02 13.15 8.23
N ALA A 331 -10.79 14.21 8.53
CA ALA A 331 -12.24 14.10 8.52
C ALA A 331 -12.72 14.00 7.07
N THR A 332 -13.39 12.91 6.73
CA THR A 332 -14.11 12.76 5.45
C THR A 332 -15.45 13.50 5.47
N ASP A 333 -16.00 13.76 6.67
CA ASP A 333 -17.25 14.51 6.86
C ASP A 333 -17.29 15.21 8.23
N ILE A 334 -18.04 16.31 8.33
CA ILE A 334 -18.23 17.09 9.56
C ILE A 334 -19.64 16.84 10.10
N VAL A 335 -19.73 16.29 11.32
CA VAL A 335 -21.02 16.05 11.96
C VAL A 335 -21.47 17.34 12.64
N VAL A 336 -22.40 18.05 12.00
CA VAL A 336 -23.00 19.28 12.53
C VAL A 336 -24.14 18.92 13.49
N ARG A 337 -23.92 19.11 14.79
CA ARG A 337 -24.92 18.90 15.84
C ARG A 337 -25.53 20.23 16.29
N LYS A 338 -26.85 20.27 16.52
CA LYS A 338 -27.49 21.42 17.19
C LYS A 338 -27.20 21.38 18.70
N VAL A 339 -26.63 22.45 19.25
CA VAL A 339 -26.44 22.63 20.70
C VAL A 339 -27.61 23.45 21.23
N ASN A 340 -28.41 22.84 22.11
CA ASN A 340 -29.47 23.45 22.91
C ASN A 340 -30.49 24.33 22.14
N SER A 341 -31.71 23.82 21.96
CA SER A 341 -32.88 24.70 21.99
C SER A 341 -33.69 24.35 23.25
N THR A 342 -33.76 25.29 24.19
CA THR A 342 -34.59 25.18 25.41
C THR A 342 -36.09 25.19 25.10
N ASP A 343 -36.48 25.65 23.91
CA ASP A 343 -37.86 25.66 23.44
C ASP A 343 -38.18 24.40 22.63
N THR A 344 -39.37 23.85 22.86
CA THR A 344 -39.96 22.80 22.01
C THR A 344 -40.13 23.35 20.59
N PRO A 345 -39.56 22.72 19.55
CA PRO A 345 -39.73 23.20 18.19
C PRO A 345 -41.20 23.09 17.78
N ASN A 346 -41.80 24.22 17.34
CA ASN A 346 -43.11 24.19 16.70
C ASN A 346 -43.05 23.35 15.41
N TYR A 347 -44.21 23.00 14.82
CA TYR A 347 -44.25 22.13 13.64
C TYR A 347 -43.41 22.63 12.46
N MET A 348 -43.35 23.95 12.26
CA MET A 348 -42.49 24.58 11.25
C MET A 348 -41.01 24.34 11.57
N GLN A 349 -40.58 24.64 12.79
CA GLN A 349 -39.22 24.41 13.29
C GLN A 349 -38.82 22.92 13.25
N ALA A 350 -39.75 22.00 13.50
CA ALA A 350 -39.52 20.56 13.42
C ALA A 350 -39.29 20.12 11.95
N LEU A 351 -40.10 20.64 11.01
CA LEU A 351 -39.94 20.37 9.58
C LEU A 351 -38.58 20.89 9.05
N LEU A 352 -38.14 22.05 9.53
CA LEU A 352 -36.85 22.65 9.17
C LEU A 352 -35.65 21.94 9.82
N ASN A 353 -35.78 21.50 11.08
CA ASN A 353 -34.76 20.67 11.72
C ASN A 353 -34.60 19.33 10.94
N ALA A 354 -35.71 18.73 10.48
CA ALA A 354 -35.68 17.52 9.65
C ALA A 354 -35.03 17.77 8.27
N GLN A 355 -35.31 18.92 7.65
CA GLN A 355 -34.64 19.32 6.41
C GLN A 355 -33.14 19.56 6.64
N ALA A 356 -32.73 20.28 7.68
CA ALA A 356 -31.33 20.54 8.00
C ALA A 356 -30.51 19.25 8.18
N VAL A 357 -31.08 18.22 8.81
CA VAL A 357 -30.45 16.90 8.98
C VAL A 357 -30.42 16.09 7.68
N ALA A 358 -31.44 16.20 6.82
CA ALA A 358 -31.45 15.53 5.51
C ALA A 358 -30.49 16.17 4.49
N ILE A 359 -30.05 17.40 4.72
CA ILE A 359 -29.33 18.25 3.78
C ILE A 359 -27.80 18.25 3.98
N THR A 360 -27.31 17.98 5.19
CA THR A 360 -25.87 18.02 5.52
C THR A 360 -25.06 16.80 5.04
N SER A 361 -25.69 15.85 4.34
CA SER A 361 -25.06 14.58 3.92
C SER A 361 -24.47 14.58 2.49
N VAL A 362 -24.29 15.74 1.86
CA VAL A 362 -23.86 15.85 0.45
C VAL A 362 -22.54 16.61 0.31
N ASN A 363 -21.56 15.96 -0.32
CA ASN A 363 -20.19 16.44 -0.54
C ASN A 363 -20.10 17.88 -1.11
N ALA A 364 -19.10 18.62 -0.62
CA ALA A 364 -18.86 20.02 -1.01
C ALA A 364 -18.42 20.18 -2.47
N GLY A 365 -19.30 20.77 -3.30
CA GLY A 365 -19.07 21.01 -4.73
C GLY A 365 -18.73 22.47 -5.09
N VAL A 366 -17.63 22.62 -5.83
CA VAL A 366 -17.29 23.65 -6.84
C VAL A 366 -18.16 24.95 -6.88
N SER A 367 -17.60 26.07 -6.39
CA SER A 367 -18.04 27.43 -6.75
C SER A 367 -16.83 28.31 -7.11
N THR A 368 -17.01 29.39 -7.85
CA THR A 368 -15.90 30.16 -8.48
C THR A 368 -16.03 31.69 -8.41
N ALA A 369 -17.03 32.22 -7.69
CA ALA A 369 -17.27 33.66 -7.56
C ALA A 369 -16.57 34.28 -6.33
N SER A 370 -16.28 35.58 -6.41
CA SER A 370 -15.56 36.37 -5.40
C SER A 370 -16.22 36.36 -4.02
N VAL A 371 -17.55 36.30 -3.98
CA VAL A 371 -18.33 35.69 -2.90
C VAL A 371 -19.11 34.55 -3.57
N PRO A 372 -18.89 33.27 -3.21
CA PRO A 372 -19.47 32.16 -3.94
C PRO A 372 -20.99 32.13 -3.80
N ALA A 373 -21.69 31.96 -4.93
CA ALA A 373 -22.97 31.28 -4.90
C ALA A 373 -22.74 29.94 -4.20
N ALA A 374 -23.42 29.78 -3.08
CA ALA A 374 -23.05 28.85 -2.04
C ALA A 374 -23.25 27.38 -2.51
N ASN A 375 -22.33 26.48 -2.19
CA ASN A 375 -22.53 25.04 -2.43
C ASN A 375 -23.79 24.55 -1.69
N LEU A 376 -24.40 23.39 -2.02
CA LEU A 376 -25.71 23.04 -1.43
C LEU A 376 -25.72 23.09 0.12
N GLY A 377 -24.64 22.65 0.78
CA GLY A 377 -24.48 22.78 2.24
C GLY A 377 -24.34 24.23 2.71
N GLN A 378 -23.60 25.08 1.99
CA GLN A 378 -23.46 26.51 2.28
C GLN A 378 -24.71 27.33 1.94
N LEU A 379 -25.46 27.00 0.88
CA LEU A 379 -26.71 27.64 0.49
C LEU A 379 -27.79 27.30 1.50
N ASN A 380 -27.77 26.06 1.99
CA ASN A 380 -28.69 25.65 3.01
C ASN A 380 -28.24 26.12 4.39
N LEU A 381 -26.94 26.31 4.68
CA LEU A 381 -26.48 27.03 5.86
C LEU A 381 -26.81 28.53 5.79
N SER A 382 -26.69 29.18 4.62
CA SER A 382 -27.06 30.58 4.44
C SER A 382 -28.56 30.76 4.53
N LYS A 383 -29.36 29.87 3.93
CA LYS A 383 -30.82 29.81 4.13
C LYS A 383 -31.19 29.47 5.57
N LEU A 384 -30.44 28.62 6.27
CA LEU A 384 -30.67 28.31 7.69
C LEU A 384 -30.38 29.55 8.54
N ILE A 385 -29.32 30.30 8.26
CA ILE A 385 -29.00 31.58 8.91
C ILE A 385 -30.07 32.65 8.57
N GLU A 386 -30.46 32.78 7.31
CA GLU A 386 -31.52 33.68 6.83
C GLU A 386 -32.88 33.33 7.47
N TYR A 387 -33.20 32.04 7.59
CA TYR A 387 -34.40 31.54 8.26
C TYR A 387 -34.32 31.74 9.79
N ASN A 388 -33.15 31.58 10.39
CA ASN A 388 -32.92 31.88 11.81
C ASN A 388 -33.04 33.39 12.07
N ASN A 389 -32.62 34.26 11.14
CA ASN A 389 -32.82 35.70 11.21
C ASN A 389 -34.32 36.05 11.09
N LEU A 390 -35.05 35.41 10.15
CA LEU A 390 -36.51 35.55 10.00
C LEU A 390 -37.32 35.01 11.20
N MET A 391 -36.80 34.02 11.92
CA MET A 391 -37.35 33.54 13.21
C MET A 391 -36.89 34.38 14.41
N GLY A 392 -35.82 35.17 14.26
CA GLY A 392 -35.26 36.04 15.29
C GLY A 392 -36.00 37.37 15.44
N ASP A 393 -36.63 37.86 14.36
CA ASP A 393 -37.53 39.00 14.38
C ASP A 393 -38.87 38.65 15.05
N SER A 394 -38.86 38.50 16.38
CA SER A 394 -40.04 38.83 17.17
C SER A 394 -40.27 40.34 17.06
N PRO A 395 -41.43 40.81 16.57
CA PRO A 395 -41.66 42.23 16.34
C PRO A 395 -41.89 42.99 17.65
N GLY A 396 -40.80 43.36 18.33
CA GLY A 396 -40.84 44.31 19.44
C GLY A 396 -39.71 44.17 20.46
N GLY A 397 -38.83 45.18 20.52
CA GLY A 397 -38.01 45.48 21.69
C GLY A 397 -36.51 45.44 21.47
N ALA A 398 -35.87 46.63 21.55
CA ALA A 398 -34.43 46.72 21.74
C ALA A 398 -34.05 46.07 23.08
N GLY A 399 -33.38 44.91 23.02
CA GLY A 399 -33.05 44.10 24.20
C GLY A 399 -33.34 42.60 24.05
N ALA A 400 -33.96 42.15 22.94
CA ALA A 400 -34.06 40.73 22.64
C ALA A 400 -32.67 40.13 22.36
N THR A 401 -32.20 39.25 23.23
CA THR A 401 -30.98 38.44 22.99
C THR A 401 -31.21 37.59 21.75
N LEU A 402 -30.41 37.82 20.71
CA LEU A 402 -30.46 37.06 19.46
C LEU A 402 -30.07 35.60 19.75
N ASN A 403 -31.08 34.72 19.83
CA ASN A 403 -30.90 33.27 20.02
C ASN A 403 -30.39 32.60 18.74
N TYR A 404 -29.16 32.95 18.36
CA TYR A 404 -28.42 32.21 17.34
C TYR A 404 -28.28 30.75 17.78
N PHE A 405 -28.77 29.81 16.95
CA PHE A 405 -28.54 28.39 17.21
C PHE A 405 -27.03 28.11 17.15
N ASN A 406 -26.47 27.69 18.27
CA ASN A 406 -25.09 27.22 18.32
C ASN A 406 -25.01 25.82 17.70
N TYR A 407 -24.13 25.66 16.71
CA TYR A 407 -23.84 24.38 16.09
C TYR A 407 -22.49 23.87 16.59
N ASP A 408 -22.50 22.63 17.09
CA ASP A 408 -21.30 21.89 17.49
C ASP A 408 -20.79 21.12 16.27
N THR A 409 -19.55 21.41 15.89
CA THR A 409 -18.82 20.77 14.79
C THR A 409 -17.60 20.01 15.29
N THR A 410 -17.54 19.67 16.60
CA THR A 410 -16.45 18.92 17.23
C THR A 410 -16.41 17.47 16.74
N TYR A 411 -17.57 16.90 16.42
CA TYR A 411 -17.68 15.54 15.92
C TYR A 411 -17.32 15.47 14.43
N VAL A 412 -16.42 14.55 14.09
CA VAL A 412 -15.97 14.31 12.73
C VAL A 412 -16.10 12.83 12.37
N LYS A 413 -16.43 12.58 11.11
CA LYS A 413 -16.30 11.25 10.51
C LYS A 413 -14.94 11.17 9.84
N SER A 414 -14.19 10.11 10.06
CA SER A 414 -12.87 9.91 9.47
C SER A 414 -12.75 8.52 8.85
N VAL A 415 -11.57 8.19 8.35
CA VAL A 415 -11.21 6.85 7.86
C VAL A 415 -11.56 5.74 8.87
N TYR A 416 -11.37 5.97 10.18
CA TYR A 416 -11.71 5.00 11.23
C TYR A 416 -13.20 4.74 11.40
N SER A 417 -14.07 5.59 10.84
CA SER A 417 -15.52 5.40 10.87
C SER A 417 -16.01 4.31 9.89
N TYR A 418 -15.11 3.72 9.09
CA TYR A 418 -15.42 2.63 8.17
C TYR A 418 -14.80 1.31 8.65
N PRO A 419 -15.52 0.18 8.62
CA PRO A 419 -15.00 -1.12 9.07
C PRO A 419 -13.90 -1.69 8.16
N PHE A 420 -13.86 -1.24 6.91
CA PHE A 420 -12.81 -1.50 5.92
C PHE A 420 -12.92 -0.46 4.80
N ILE A 421 -11.88 -0.36 3.97
CA ILE A 421 -11.87 0.43 2.73
C ILE A 421 -11.50 -0.53 1.59
N THR A 422 -12.14 -0.42 0.43
CA THR A 422 -11.73 -1.17 -0.76
C THR A 422 -10.73 -0.36 -1.58
N LEU A 423 -9.69 -1.04 -2.05
CA LEU A 423 -8.73 -0.54 -3.04
C LEU A 423 -9.14 -1.09 -4.40
N ASN A 424 -9.37 -0.19 -5.36
CA ASN A 424 -9.62 -0.50 -6.75
C ASN A 424 -8.48 0.12 -7.58
N VAL A 425 -7.95 -0.65 -8.53
CA VAL A 425 -6.88 -0.20 -9.43
C VAL A 425 -7.26 -0.61 -10.85
N ASP A 426 -7.54 0.33 -11.75
CA ASP A 426 -8.18 0.02 -13.04
C ASP A 426 -7.32 -0.86 -13.97
N GLU A 427 -5.99 -0.75 -13.86
CA GLU A 427 -5.04 -1.51 -14.67
C GLU A 427 -4.69 -2.89 -14.07
N LEU A 428 -5.26 -3.24 -12.92
CA LEU A 428 -5.08 -4.54 -12.27
C LEU A 428 -6.45 -5.21 -12.11
N ASP A 429 -6.62 -6.39 -12.72
CA ASP A 429 -7.89 -7.13 -12.60
C ASP A 429 -8.25 -7.44 -11.14
N THR A 430 -9.55 -7.65 -10.94
CA THR A 430 -10.18 -7.81 -9.64
C THR A 430 -9.70 -9.11 -8.97
N ASN A 431 -9.60 -9.08 -7.65
CA ASN A 431 -9.06 -10.19 -6.85
C ASN A 431 -9.86 -10.38 -5.54
N THR A 432 -11.08 -9.86 -5.52
CA THR A 432 -12.00 -9.88 -4.38
C THR A 432 -13.34 -10.40 -4.88
N PHE A 433 -13.98 -11.28 -4.12
CA PHE A 433 -15.36 -11.71 -4.39
C PHE A 433 -16.30 -11.00 -3.40
N GLY A 434 -17.38 -10.41 -3.92
CA GLY A 434 -18.29 -9.58 -3.13
C GLY A 434 -19.77 -9.85 -3.42
N THR A 435 -20.64 -9.49 -2.48
CA THR A 435 -22.10 -9.50 -2.69
C THR A 435 -22.61 -8.23 -3.38
N ASN A 436 -21.73 -7.28 -3.70
CA ASN A 436 -22.02 -6.09 -4.49
C ASN A 436 -20.93 -5.85 -5.53
N ASN A 437 -21.27 -5.15 -6.61
CA ASN A 437 -20.35 -4.92 -7.73
C ASN A 437 -19.12 -4.09 -7.34
N SER A 438 -19.16 -3.27 -6.28
CA SER A 438 -17.98 -2.49 -5.87
C SER A 438 -16.92 -3.35 -5.19
N MET A 439 -17.32 -4.25 -4.29
CA MET A 439 -16.40 -5.20 -3.65
C MET A 439 -15.92 -6.27 -4.63
N ASP A 440 -16.79 -6.75 -5.54
CA ASP A 440 -16.40 -7.73 -6.57
C ASP A 440 -15.40 -7.13 -7.58
N ASN A 441 -15.47 -5.81 -7.81
CA ASN A 441 -14.50 -5.08 -8.62
C ASN A 441 -13.28 -4.53 -7.84
N ALA A 442 -13.09 -4.94 -6.58
CA ALA A 442 -11.95 -4.48 -5.77
C ALA A 442 -10.68 -5.31 -6.02
N PHE A 443 -9.54 -4.62 -6.12
CA PHE A 443 -8.22 -5.24 -6.10
C PHE A 443 -7.87 -5.79 -4.71
N GLY A 444 -8.37 -5.15 -3.64
CA GLY A 444 -8.23 -5.64 -2.28
C GLY A 444 -9.15 -4.98 -1.26
N ILE A 445 -9.44 -5.70 -0.18
CA ILE A 445 -10.11 -5.17 1.02
C ILE A 445 -9.03 -4.80 2.05
N LEU A 446 -9.02 -3.54 2.46
CA LEU A 446 -8.06 -2.96 3.39
C LEU A 446 -8.68 -2.76 4.78
N GLN A 447 -7.96 -3.19 5.81
CA GLN A 447 -8.33 -2.99 7.22
C GLN A 447 -7.23 -2.20 7.94
N TYR A 448 -7.57 -1.61 9.09
CA TYR A 448 -6.58 -0.95 9.95
C TYR A 448 -5.47 -1.91 10.37
N ASP A 449 -4.23 -1.43 10.36
CA ASP A 449 -3.09 -2.16 10.89
C ASP A 449 -3.05 -2.03 12.41
N SER A 450 -3.38 -3.12 13.12
CA SER A 450 -3.41 -3.13 14.60
C SER A 450 -2.05 -2.85 15.25
N ASN A 451 -0.95 -2.95 14.51
CA ASN A 451 0.40 -2.66 15.00
C ASN A 451 0.79 -1.19 14.80
N TRP A 452 -0.04 -0.40 14.14
CA TRP A 452 0.17 1.02 13.94
C TRP A 452 -0.37 1.79 15.14
N THR A 453 0.51 2.21 16.05
CA THR A 453 0.11 2.95 17.25
C THR A 453 0.01 4.44 16.97
N ASP A 454 -1.22 4.91 16.74
CA ASP A 454 -1.51 6.34 16.62
C ASP A 454 -1.42 7.03 18.00
N ASN A 455 -0.30 7.71 18.27
CA ASN A 455 -0.17 8.51 19.48
C ASN A 455 -1.12 9.73 19.40
N THR A 456 -1.85 10.02 20.47
CA THR A 456 -3.17 10.68 20.43
C THR A 456 -3.20 12.16 20.05
N ASP A 457 -2.05 12.79 19.81
CA ASP A 457 -1.92 14.20 19.41
C ASP A 457 -1.32 14.39 18.00
N SER A 458 -1.14 13.31 17.24
CA SER A 458 -0.50 13.41 15.91
C SER A 458 -1.42 14.04 14.85
N LEU A 459 -0.82 14.78 13.90
CA LEU A 459 -1.44 15.28 12.65
C LEU A 459 -1.76 14.14 11.66
N GLY A 460 -2.15 12.99 12.20
CA GLY A 460 -1.49 11.71 11.89
C GLY A 460 -1.87 11.07 10.57
N PHE A 461 -1.09 10.05 10.23
CA PHE A 461 -1.41 9.10 9.18
C PHE A 461 -1.77 7.78 9.84
N THR A 462 -2.72 7.05 9.25
CA THR A 462 -3.04 5.68 9.62
C THR A 462 -2.53 4.72 8.54
N SER A 463 -2.08 3.55 8.98
CA SER A 463 -1.73 2.44 8.10
C SER A 463 -2.94 1.53 7.86
N LEU A 464 -3.19 1.16 6.60
CA LEU A 464 -4.10 0.08 6.23
C LEU A 464 -3.35 -1.06 5.54
N ILE A 465 -3.74 -2.30 5.84
CA ILE A 465 -3.16 -3.54 5.31
C ILE A 465 -4.24 -4.42 4.66
N PRO A 466 -3.86 -5.31 3.71
CA PRO A 466 -4.75 -6.36 3.20
C PRO A 466 -5.41 -7.16 4.33
N LYS A 467 -6.74 -7.36 4.24
CA LYS A 467 -7.47 -8.22 5.18
C LYS A 467 -7.36 -9.72 4.86
N HIS A 468 -7.36 -10.09 3.59
CA HIS A 468 -7.37 -11.49 3.13
C HIS A 468 -6.15 -11.79 2.25
N MET A 469 -5.87 -13.08 2.04
CA MET A 469 -4.63 -13.54 1.42
C MET A 469 -4.38 -12.94 0.03
N LYS A 470 -3.18 -12.37 -0.12
CA LYS A 470 -2.56 -11.89 -1.36
C LYS A 470 -3.49 -11.06 -2.24
N CYS A 471 -3.65 -9.77 -1.91
CA CYS A 471 -4.11 -8.75 -2.85
C CYS A 471 -3.07 -8.62 -3.98
N GLN A 472 -3.17 -9.48 -4.99
CA GLN A 472 -2.14 -9.65 -6.01
C GLN A 472 -2.73 -9.92 -7.40
N ARG A 473 -2.05 -9.46 -8.45
CA ARG A 473 -2.26 -9.92 -9.84
C ARG A 473 -1.06 -10.77 -10.27
N VAL A 474 -1.32 -11.98 -10.75
CA VAL A 474 -0.31 -12.86 -11.37
C VAL A 474 -0.52 -12.88 -12.88
N PHE A 475 0.53 -12.68 -13.66
CA PHE A 475 0.53 -12.76 -15.12
C PHE A 475 1.15 -14.09 -15.56
N SER A 476 0.42 -14.87 -16.37
CA SER A 476 0.81 -16.22 -16.80
C SER A 476 0.30 -16.48 -18.22
N PRO A 477 1.02 -17.21 -19.10
CA PRO A 477 2.33 -17.85 -18.88
C PRO A 477 3.53 -17.09 -19.49
N THR A 478 3.32 -15.97 -20.20
CA THR A 478 4.39 -15.18 -20.84
C THR A 478 4.44 -13.73 -20.33
N PRO A 479 5.59 -13.25 -19.82
CA PRO A 479 5.69 -11.93 -19.20
C PRO A 479 5.84 -10.81 -20.25
N LEU A 480 4.72 -10.41 -20.85
CA LEU A 480 4.63 -9.23 -21.74
C LEU A 480 3.94 -8.02 -21.06
N ALA A 481 3.56 -8.14 -19.79
CA ALA A 481 2.91 -7.06 -19.05
C ALA A 481 3.89 -5.91 -18.74
N THR A 482 3.47 -4.70 -19.09
CA THR A 482 4.15 -3.43 -18.77
C THR A 482 3.16 -2.50 -18.06
N LEU A 483 3.54 -1.95 -16.91
CA LEU A 483 2.66 -1.12 -16.08
C LEU A 483 2.86 0.36 -16.38
N ASN A 484 2.18 0.88 -17.41
CA ASN A 484 2.40 2.25 -17.91
C ASN A 484 1.79 3.35 -17.02
N LYS A 485 0.66 3.06 -16.38
CA LYS A 485 -0.08 3.96 -15.48
C LYS A 485 -0.75 3.14 -14.37
N MET A 486 -1.15 3.82 -13.30
CA MET A 486 -1.99 3.25 -12.25
C MET A 486 -3.07 4.26 -11.85
N SER A 487 -4.34 3.89 -12.01
CA SER A 487 -5.53 4.67 -11.69
C SER A 487 -6.18 4.05 -10.45
N ILE A 488 -6.09 4.77 -9.33
CA ILE A 488 -6.31 4.26 -7.98
C ILE A 488 -7.56 4.91 -7.38
N ARG A 489 -8.45 4.09 -6.84
CA ARG A 489 -9.61 4.53 -6.05
C ARG A 489 -9.67 3.81 -4.71
N LEU A 490 -9.81 4.60 -3.64
CA LEU A 490 -10.15 4.13 -2.31
C LEU A 490 -11.64 4.40 -2.06
N GLN A 491 -12.39 3.33 -1.80
CA GLN A 491 -13.85 3.38 -1.64
C GLN A 491 -14.28 2.89 -0.24
N GLN A 492 -15.38 3.46 0.24
CA GLN A 492 -16.11 3.00 1.41
C GLN A 492 -16.78 1.62 1.12
N PRO A 493 -17.21 0.85 2.13
CA PRO A 493 -17.90 -0.44 1.92
C PRO A 493 -19.17 -0.40 1.05
N ASN A 494 -19.78 0.78 0.88
CA ASN A 494 -20.94 1.01 0.02
C ASN A 494 -20.56 1.32 -1.45
N GLY A 495 -19.27 1.40 -1.77
CA GLY A 495 -18.73 1.72 -3.11
C GLY A 495 -18.60 3.21 -3.45
N ASN A 496 -19.00 4.11 -2.55
CA ASN A 496 -18.71 5.53 -2.71
C ASN A 496 -17.23 5.82 -2.42
N LEU A 497 -16.65 6.87 -3.00
CA LEU A 497 -15.29 7.32 -2.67
C LEU A 497 -15.16 7.65 -1.18
N VAL A 498 -13.98 7.41 -0.60
CA VAL A 498 -13.67 7.80 0.79
C VAL A 498 -13.85 9.31 1.00
N ASN A 499 -13.35 10.12 0.08
CA ASN A 499 -13.62 11.55 -0.03
C ASN A 499 -13.74 11.91 -1.53
N ALA A 500 -14.68 12.79 -1.90
CA ALA A 500 -14.89 13.26 -3.28
C ALA A 500 -14.41 14.71 -3.51
N VAL A 501 -14.02 15.43 -2.46
CA VAL A 501 -13.55 16.81 -2.55
C VAL A 501 -12.13 16.83 -3.14
N ALA A 502 -11.85 17.75 -4.07
CA ALA A 502 -10.51 17.98 -4.58
C ALA A 502 -9.60 18.53 -3.47
N ASP A 503 -8.38 18.01 -3.37
CA ASP A 503 -7.37 18.39 -2.37
C ASP A 503 -6.31 19.39 -2.90
N THR A 504 -6.46 19.81 -4.15
CA THR A 504 -5.78 21.00 -4.70
C THR A 504 -6.68 22.23 -4.58
N LEU A 505 -6.11 23.38 -4.25
CA LEU A 505 -6.82 24.65 -4.22
C LEU A 505 -6.29 25.59 -5.30
N ASP A 506 -7.19 26.12 -6.14
CA ASP A 506 -6.86 27.21 -7.05
C ASP A 506 -6.71 28.51 -6.24
N ILE A 507 -5.65 29.27 -6.49
CA ILE A 507 -5.42 30.56 -5.87
C ILE A 507 -6.33 31.60 -6.54
N ASN A 508 -6.79 32.59 -5.77
CA ASN A 508 -7.47 33.78 -6.28
C ASN A 508 -6.55 35.02 -6.25
N GLY A 509 -5.73 35.15 -5.21
CA GLY A 509 -4.72 36.20 -5.11
C GLY A 509 -3.75 35.99 -3.95
N LEU A 510 -2.79 36.90 -3.84
CA LEU A 510 -1.72 36.91 -2.85
C LEU A 510 -1.57 38.33 -2.31
N PHE A 511 -1.34 38.48 -1.02
CA PHE A 511 -0.98 39.76 -0.40
C PHE A 511 -0.03 39.53 0.80
N LEU A 512 0.70 40.56 1.21
CA LEU A 512 1.56 40.50 2.41
C LEU A 512 0.76 40.88 3.66
N SER A 513 1.24 40.46 4.82
CA SER A 513 0.72 40.90 6.12
C SER A 513 0.89 42.39 6.42
N SER A 514 1.66 43.13 5.61
CA SER A 514 1.83 44.56 5.79
C SER A 514 0.50 45.30 5.57
N TYR A 515 0.17 46.21 6.49
CA TYR A 515 -1.08 46.97 6.50
C TYR A 515 -1.47 47.59 5.15
N ALA A 516 -0.49 48.12 4.41
CA ALA A 516 -0.67 48.67 3.07
C ALA A 516 -1.09 47.61 2.03
N SER A 517 -0.50 46.42 2.07
CA SER A 517 -0.84 45.31 1.17
C SER A 517 -2.26 44.81 1.45
N ILE A 518 -2.60 44.57 2.72
CA ILE A 518 -3.94 44.08 3.10
C ILE A 518 -5.01 45.10 2.66
N ARG A 519 -4.83 46.40 2.95
CA ARG A 519 -5.79 47.42 2.51
C ARG A 519 -5.87 47.55 0.99
N SER A 520 -4.76 47.43 0.27
CA SER A 520 -4.81 47.46 -1.19
C SER A 520 -5.48 46.21 -1.79
N TYR A 521 -5.42 45.06 -1.13
CA TYR A 521 -6.11 43.83 -1.56
C TYR A 521 -7.64 43.93 -1.37
N PHE A 522 -8.08 44.51 -0.24
CA PHE A 522 -9.50 44.68 0.10
C PHE A 522 -10.08 46.06 -0.24
N SER A 523 -9.40 46.84 -1.11
CA SER A 523 -9.82 48.19 -1.52
C SER A 523 -10.15 49.15 -0.36
N GLY A 524 -9.47 49.00 0.78
CA GLY A 524 -9.63 49.80 1.99
C GLY A 524 -10.71 49.32 2.98
N ASN A 525 -11.60 48.39 2.60
CA ASN A 525 -12.84 48.09 3.33
C ASN A 525 -12.73 46.88 4.27
N ILE A 526 -11.71 46.83 5.11
CA ILE A 526 -11.50 45.73 6.07
C ILE A 526 -10.96 46.19 7.42
N ASP A 527 -11.50 45.61 8.49
CA ASP A 527 -10.96 45.66 9.85
C ASP A 527 -10.01 44.47 10.09
N LEU A 528 -8.92 44.72 10.82
CA LEU A 528 -7.85 43.79 11.13
C LEU A 528 -7.81 43.40 12.62
N SER A 529 -8.73 43.92 13.45
CA SER A 529 -8.79 43.65 14.89
C SER A 529 -8.93 42.16 15.25
N GLY A 530 -9.36 41.31 14.30
CA GLY A 530 -9.53 39.87 14.46
C GLY A 530 -8.35 39.01 14.01
N THR A 531 -7.22 39.58 13.58
CA THR A 531 -6.03 38.83 13.14
C THR A 531 -4.75 39.25 13.85
N GLY A 532 -3.96 38.27 14.27
CA GLY A 532 -2.59 38.44 14.79
C GLY A 532 -1.52 38.49 13.70
N TYR A 533 -1.88 38.27 12.43
CA TYR A 533 -0.95 38.20 11.29
C TYR A 533 -0.98 39.47 10.41
N SER A 534 -1.27 40.64 11.01
CA SER A 534 -1.10 41.95 10.37
C SER A 534 0.07 42.70 10.98
N ASP A 535 0.92 43.31 10.14
CA ASP A 535 2.16 43.98 10.55
C ASP A 535 2.46 45.23 9.67
N ASN A 536 3.69 45.76 9.78
CA ASN A 536 4.18 46.90 8.98
C ASN A 536 5.18 46.51 7.86
N TYR A 537 5.64 45.26 7.78
CA TYR A 537 6.86 44.88 7.06
C TYR A 537 6.71 43.66 6.10
N GLY A 538 5.63 42.89 6.22
CA GLY A 538 5.34 41.70 5.41
C GLY A 538 6.00 40.42 5.91
N GLU A 539 5.89 40.11 7.21
CA GLU A 539 6.42 38.88 7.82
C GLU A 539 5.76 37.61 7.31
N TYR A 540 4.51 37.72 6.86
CA TYR A 540 3.67 36.63 6.38
C TYR A 540 3.09 36.94 5.00
N ILE A 541 2.78 35.88 4.27
CA ILE A 541 2.11 35.95 2.98
C ILE A 541 0.75 35.28 3.14
N TRP A 542 -0.28 36.01 2.75
CA TRP A 542 -1.65 35.56 2.73
C TRP A 542 -2.00 35.07 1.33
N ILE A 543 -2.47 33.82 1.27
CA ILE A 543 -2.91 33.16 0.04
C ILE A 543 -4.43 33.11 0.06
N ASP A 544 -5.09 33.93 -0.76
CA ASP A 544 -6.54 33.84 -0.96
C ASP A 544 -6.85 32.64 -1.87
N SER A 545 -7.60 31.68 -1.35
CA SER A 545 -8.09 30.55 -2.15
C SER A 545 -9.38 30.92 -2.87
N LYS A 546 -9.53 30.45 -4.12
CA LYS A 546 -10.73 30.70 -4.94
C LYS A 546 -11.99 30.01 -4.39
N LYS A 547 -11.81 29.01 -3.52
CA LYS A 547 -12.85 28.22 -2.87
C LYS A 547 -12.52 28.09 -1.40
N TRP A 548 -13.51 28.31 -0.55
CA TRP A 548 -13.44 27.93 0.85
C TRP A 548 -13.05 26.46 1.00
N PHE A 549 -12.10 26.18 1.88
CA PHE A 549 -11.57 24.86 2.16
C PHE A 549 -11.84 24.48 3.62
N SER A 550 -11.92 23.18 3.89
CA SER A 550 -12.11 22.68 5.25
C SER A 550 -10.81 22.74 6.06
N ARG A 551 -10.89 22.99 7.38
CA ARG A 551 -9.75 22.93 8.32
C ARG A 551 -8.96 21.62 8.29
N PHE A 552 -9.55 20.55 7.75
CA PHE A 552 -8.95 19.23 7.58
C PHE A 552 -8.19 19.06 6.25
N GLN A 553 -8.41 19.94 5.27
CA GLN A 553 -7.67 19.93 4.00
C GLN A 553 -6.31 20.65 4.12
N VAL A 554 -6.25 21.70 4.93
CA VAL A 554 -5.03 22.47 5.25
C VAL A 554 -5.10 22.90 6.72
N SER A 555 -4.12 22.47 7.51
CA SER A 555 -3.97 22.78 8.94
C SER A 555 -2.65 23.52 9.22
N VAL A 556 -2.54 24.16 10.38
CA VAL A 556 -1.28 24.76 10.85
C VAL A 556 -0.21 23.67 11.01
N GLY A 557 1.00 23.94 10.54
CA GLY A 557 2.11 22.98 10.49
C GLY A 557 2.15 22.12 9.21
N ASP A 558 1.11 22.16 8.36
CA ASP A 558 1.15 21.48 7.07
C ASP A 558 2.13 22.14 6.09
N ARG A 559 2.70 21.33 5.20
CA ARG A 559 3.57 21.76 4.10
C ARG A 559 2.77 21.80 2.80
N ILE A 560 2.62 22.98 2.23
CA ILE A 560 1.97 23.18 0.93
C ILE A 560 3.02 23.41 -0.16
N GLN A 561 2.66 23.11 -1.41
CA GLN A 561 3.47 23.44 -2.58
C GLN A 561 2.62 24.23 -3.57
N ILE A 562 3.18 25.30 -4.13
CA ILE A 562 2.50 26.17 -5.10
C ILE A 562 3.18 26.04 -6.47
N ARG A 563 2.37 26.02 -7.52
CA ARG A 563 2.80 25.93 -8.93
C ARG A 563 1.96 26.85 -9.81
N ASN A 564 2.47 27.13 -11.01
CA ASN A 564 1.86 27.98 -12.03
C ASN A 564 1.60 29.45 -11.60
N LEU A 565 2.33 29.96 -10.60
CA LEU A 565 2.41 31.41 -10.37
C LEU A 565 3.27 32.04 -11.46
N THR A 566 2.73 33.08 -12.10
CA THR A 566 3.36 33.80 -13.21
C THR A 566 3.08 35.30 -13.12
N SER A 567 3.79 36.12 -13.88
CA SER A 567 3.52 37.54 -14.05
C SER A 567 3.90 37.94 -15.46
N VAL A 568 3.24 38.96 -16.04
CA VAL A 568 3.45 39.36 -17.44
C VAL A 568 4.71 40.22 -17.59
N SER A 569 5.03 41.02 -16.57
CA SER A 569 6.22 41.86 -16.53
C SER A 569 6.69 42.04 -15.08
N PRO A 570 7.19 40.98 -14.42
CA PRO A 570 7.55 41.04 -13.00
C PRO A 570 8.75 41.97 -12.77
N THR A 571 8.70 42.74 -11.67
CA THR A 571 9.90 43.39 -11.13
C THR A 571 10.84 42.34 -10.50
N PRO A 572 12.11 42.66 -10.21
CA PRO A 572 13.04 41.73 -9.55
C PRO A 572 12.51 41.21 -8.21
N ALA A 573 11.80 42.05 -7.45
CA ALA A 573 11.15 41.66 -6.19
C ALA A 573 9.97 40.70 -6.40
N VAL A 574 9.11 40.95 -7.40
CA VAL A 574 8.03 40.01 -7.78
C VAL A 574 8.60 38.68 -8.26
N THR A 575 9.73 38.68 -8.99
CA THR A 575 10.41 37.45 -9.44
C THR A 575 10.94 36.64 -8.27
N ASP A 576 11.63 37.26 -7.31
CA ASP A 576 12.13 36.58 -6.10
C ASP A 576 10.98 36.05 -5.22
N LEU A 577 9.87 36.79 -5.10
CA LEU A 577 8.66 36.32 -4.41
C LEU A 577 8.02 35.10 -5.11
N ILE A 578 7.88 35.13 -6.45
CA ILE A 578 7.36 33.99 -7.23
C ILE A 578 8.27 32.76 -7.08
N ASN A 579 9.59 32.95 -7.07
CA ASN A 579 10.56 31.86 -6.88
C ASN A 579 10.49 31.28 -5.46
N PHE A 580 10.37 32.14 -4.44
CA PHE A 580 10.18 31.73 -3.05
C PHE A 580 8.90 30.90 -2.86
N LEU A 581 7.77 31.38 -3.40
CA LEU A 581 6.48 30.70 -3.28
C LEU A 581 6.42 29.36 -4.03
N GLN A 582 7.18 29.20 -5.12
CA GLN A 582 7.20 27.99 -5.94
C GLN A 582 8.39 27.06 -5.64
N ASN A 583 9.09 27.24 -4.52
CA ASN A 583 10.18 26.35 -4.10
C ASN A 583 9.70 24.88 -4.04
N THR A 584 10.53 23.96 -4.53
CA THR A 584 10.32 22.50 -4.43
C THR A 584 10.21 22.00 -3.00
N ASP A 585 10.85 22.67 -2.04
CA ASP A 585 10.75 22.31 -0.62
C ASP A 585 9.36 22.59 -0.04
N GLY A 586 8.57 23.46 -0.68
CA GLY A 586 7.25 23.89 -0.19
C GLY A 586 7.31 24.85 1.00
N LEU A 587 6.14 25.38 1.34
CA LEU A 587 5.91 26.41 2.35
C LEU A 587 5.20 25.78 3.57
N ILE A 588 5.54 26.24 4.78
CA ILE A 588 4.83 25.82 6.01
C ILE A 588 3.68 26.78 6.30
N VAL A 589 2.51 26.21 6.55
CA VAL A 589 1.31 26.93 6.99
C VAL A 589 1.49 27.33 8.45
N THR A 590 1.55 28.65 8.70
CA THR A 590 1.61 29.21 10.05
C THR A 590 0.22 29.48 10.61
N GLY A 591 -0.73 29.82 9.73
CA GLY A 591 -2.10 30.14 10.11
C GLY A 591 -3.08 29.86 8.97
N THR A 592 -4.36 29.88 9.31
CA THR A 592 -5.46 29.98 8.36
C THR A 592 -6.37 31.11 8.82
N ALA A 593 -7.20 31.64 7.94
CA ALA A 593 -8.10 32.75 8.27
C ALA A 593 -9.34 32.79 7.36
N TYR A 594 -10.30 33.65 7.72
CA TYR A 594 -11.48 33.95 6.92
C TYR A 594 -11.93 35.41 7.09
N THR A 595 -12.80 35.87 6.18
CA THR A 595 -13.50 37.15 6.31
C THR A 595 -14.96 36.92 6.68
N ARG A 596 -15.52 37.82 7.50
CA ARG A 596 -16.96 37.90 7.79
C ARG A 596 -17.43 39.35 7.81
N PRO A 597 -18.73 39.63 7.60
CA PRO A 597 -19.27 40.95 7.91
C PRO A 597 -19.14 41.27 9.40
N ILE A 598 -18.99 42.56 9.71
CA ILE A 598 -19.09 43.08 11.09
C ILE A 598 -20.56 43.11 11.49
N THR A 599 -20.88 42.66 12.71
CA THR A 599 -22.27 42.62 13.19
C THR A 599 -22.74 43.98 13.70
N ALA A 600 -24.05 44.24 13.65
CA ALA A 600 -24.63 45.48 14.17
C ALA A 600 -24.32 45.71 15.68
N ALA A 601 -24.21 44.64 16.46
CA ALA A 601 -23.82 44.72 17.87
C ALA A 601 -22.36 45.15 18.06
N GLU A 602 -21.43 44.66 17.23
CA GLU A 602 -20.02 45.06 17.26
C GLU A 602 -19.80 46.53 16.86
N LEU A 603 -20.68 47.08 16.01
CA LEU A 603 -20.70 48.52 15.73
C LEU A 603 -21.14 49.32 16.98
N ILE A 604 -22.22 48.89 17.64
CA ILE A 604 -22.81 49.57 18.80
C ILE A 604 -21.88 49.56 20.04
N VAL A 605 -21.27 48.42 20.38
CA VAL A 605 -20.47 48.23 21.61
C VAL A 605 -19.26 49.17 21.67
N ASN A 606 -18.69 49.53 20.52
CA ASN A 606 -17.55 50.45 20.45
C ASN A 606 -17.96 51.94 20.60
N GLY A 607 -19.25 52.25 20.76
CA GLY A 607 -19.75 53.62 20.90
C GLY A 607 -19.83 54.39 19.58
N LEU A 608 -19.89 53.66 18.46
CA LEU A 608 -19.71 54.22 17.12
C LEU A 608 -20.99 54.04 16.30
N THR A 609 -21.44 55.12 15.67
CA THR A 609 -22.19 54.97 14.42
C THR A 609 -21.32 54.17 13.44
N ALA A 610 -21.92 53.37 12.56
CA ALA A 610 -21.19 52.61 11.55
C ALA A 610 -20.02 53.41 10.95
N ASN A 611 -18.86 52.77 10.73
CA ASN A 611 -17.62 53.28 10.07
C ASN A 611 -16.42 53.68 10.95
N GLN A 612 -16.15 53.09 12.13
CA GLN A 612 -14.94 53.41 12.92
C GLN A 612 -14.30 52.25 13.74
N VAL A 613 -14.43 50.98 13.37
CA VAL A 613 -13.69 49.91 14.08
C VAL A 613 -12.18 50.02 13.77
N GLY A 614 -11.35 49.95 14.82
CA GLY A 614 -10.04 50.59 14.81
C GLY A 614 -8.86 49.73 14.36
N ASN A 615 -8.05 50.29 13.46
CA ASN A 615 -6.58 50.22 13.58
C ASN A 615 -5.92 51.40 12.83
N GLY A 616 -6.12 52.63 13.31
CA GLY A 616 -5.27 53.77 12.95
C GLY A 616 -5.82 54.85 12.01
N LEU A 617 -7.10 54.81 11.60
CA LEU A 617 -7.74 55.91 10.87
C LEU A 617 -9.13 56.23 11.45
N PRO A 618 -9.39 57.45 11.94
CA PRO A 618 -10.75 57.87 12.23
C PRO A 618 -11.56 57.96 10.92
N ASN A 619 -12.84 57.61 10.99
CA ASN A 619 -13.86 57.87 9.97
C ASN A 619 -13.81 57.05 8.65
N THR A 620 -13.39 55.78 8.68
CA THR A 620 -13.38 54.88 7.49
C THR A 620 -14.42 53.76 7.59
N VAL A 621 -15.28 53.65 6.57
CA VAL A 621 -16.25 52.54 6.41
C VAL A 621 -15.52 51.20 6.37
N VAL A 622 -15.90 50.28 7.25
CA VAL A 622 -15.41 48.89 7.24
C VAL A 622 -16.60 47.95 7.31
N ASP A 623 -16.80 47.17 6.25
CA ASP A 623 -17.92 46.23 6.13
C ASP A 623 -17.56 44.83 6.64
N ASN A 624 -16.28 44.48 6.59
CA ASN A 624 -15.76 43.14 6.88
C ASN A 624 -14.66 43.16 7.93
N LEU A 625 -14.59 42.08 8.70
CA LEU A 625 -13.52 41.75 9.64
C LEU A 625 -12.69 40.58 9.09
N LEU A 626 -11.37 40.70 9.16
CA LEU A 626 -10.43 39.60 8.95
C LEU A 626 -10.23 38.85 10.27
N VAL A 627 -10.44 37.54 10.27
CA VAL A 627 -10.46 36.71 11.49
C VAL A 627 -9.56 35.48 11.31
N ASP A 628 -8.69 35.23 12.29
CA ASP A 628 -7.83 34.04 12.30
C ASP A 628 -8.62 32.74 12.56
N GLY A 629 -8.09 31.64 12.04
CA GLY A 629 -8.70 30.32 12.08
C GLY A 629 -9.81 30.14 11.03
N CYS A 630 -10.70 29.19 11.28
CA CYS A 630 -11.85 28.90 10.43
C CYS A 630 -13.16 29.37 11.10
N ASN A 631 -14.20 29.53 10.30
CA ASN A 631 -15.55 29.83 10.81
C ASN A 631 -16.12 28.67 11.67
N THR A 632 -17.26 28.91 12.30
CA THR A 632 -17.96 27.91 13.17
C THR A 632 -18.31 26.60 12.48
N ALA A 633 -18.45 26.60 11.15
CA ALA A 633 -18.66 25.40 10.33
C ALA A 633 -17.35 24.65 9.99
N GLY A 634 -16.18 25.14 10.43
CA GLY A 634 -14.88 24.53 10.18
C GLY A 634 -14.25 24.87 8.83
N TYR A 635 -14.72 25.92 8.15
CA TYR A 635 -14.21 26.35 6.83
C TYR A 635 -13.37 27.63 6.90
N CYS A 636 -12.29 27.64 6.12
CA CYS A 636 -11.34 28.74 5.96
C CYS A 636 -11.31 29.23 4.51
N ARG A 637 -10.71 30.39 4.28
CA ARG A 637 -10.50 30.97 2.94
C ARG A 637 -9.06 31.38 2.66
N PHE A 638 -8.35 31.85 3.67
CA PHE A 638 -6.96 32.28 3.54
C PHE A 638 -6.03 31.24 4.17
N ILE A 639 -4.91 30.98 3.50
CA ILE A 639 -3.78 30.23 4.06
C ILE A 639 -2.67 31.23 4.32
N ILE A 640 -2.11 31.22 5.53
CA ILE A 640 -1.05 32.14 5.95
C ILE A 640 0.24 31.31 6.02
N VAL A 641 1.26 31.77 5.30
CA VAL A 641 2.61 31.18 5.30
C VAL A 641 3.63 32.22 5.73
N ARG A 642 4.76 31.76 6.25
CA ARG A 642 5.88 32.65 6.62
C ARG A 642 6.55 33.24 5.36
N GLY A 643 6.89 34.52 5.41
CA GLY A 643 7.75 35.18 4.43
C GLY A 643 9.22 34.77 4.53
N LYS A 644 10.08 35.48 3.79
CA LYS A 644 11.54 35.27 3.77
C LYS A 644 12.20 36.00 4.94
N PHE A 645 13.09 35.33 5.67
CA PHE A 645 13.83 35.87 6.82
C PHE A 645 15.33 35.73 6.56
N TYR A 646 16.14 36.62 7.14
CA TYR A 646 17.59 36.47 7.11
C TYR A 646 18.05 35.21 7.87
N ASP A 647 19.25 34.73 7.52
CA ASP A 647 19.88 33.62 8.22
C ASP A 647 20.25 34.03 9.66
N PRO A 648 19.64 33.41 10.69
CA PRO A 648 19.89 33.77 12.09
C PRO A 648 21.34 33.51 12.51
N THR A 649 22.08 32.64 11.82
CA THR A 649 23.50 32.38 12.11
C THR A 649 24.40 33.58 11.78
N LEU A 650 23.92 34.50 10.92
CA LEU A 650 24.58 35.77 10.60
C LEU A 650 24.21 36.90 11.59
N GLY A 651 23.50 36.59 12.68
CA GLY A 651 23.09 37.54 13.71
C GLY A 651 21.91 38.45 13.34
N ASN A 652 21.23 38.17 12.23
CA ASN A 652 20.05 38.92 11.79
C ASN A 652 18.82 37.99 11.72
N THR A 653 17.81 38.28 12.54
CA THR A 653 16.54 37.52 12.61
C THR A 653 15.38 38.27 11.96
N GLY A 654 15.63 39.38 11.27
CA GLY A 654 14.61 40.17 10.58
C GLY A 654 14.12 39.54 9.28
N ILE A 655 13.07 40.12 8.71
CA ILE A 655 12.59 39.81 7.36
C ILE A 655 13.68 40.14 6.35
N GLN A 656 13.85 39.28 5.35
CA GLN A 656 14.66 39.58 4.18
C GLN A 656 13.73 40.05 3.05
N PRO A 657 13.76 41.34 2.65
CA PRO A 657 12.92 41.83 1.56
C PRO A 657 13.24 41.16 0.22
N TYR A 658 12.23 40.99 -0.62
CA TYR A 658 12.40 40.30 -1.90
C TYR A 658 13.14 41.18 -2.92
N GLY A 659 13.94 40.56 -3.79
CA GLY A 659 14.66 41.27 -4.85
C GLY A 659 15.69 42.29 -4.36
N ASN A 660 16.28 42.04 -3.19
CA ASN A 660 17.30 42.88 -2.54
C ASN A 660 16.85 44.35 -2.32
N GLN A 661 15.56 44.57 -2.07
CA GLN A 661 15.03 45.88 -1.69
C GLN A 661 15.32 46.19 -0.21
N ILE A 662 15.10 47.45 0.19
CA ILE A 662 15.25 47.89 1.60
C ILE A 662 14.06 47.40 2.44
N ASP A 663 12.86 47.37 1.86
CA ASP A 663 11.64 46.87 2.47
C ASP A 663 10.70 46.27 1.40
N ASN A 664 9.55 45.75 1.82
CA ASN A 664 8.53 45.18 0.95
C ASN A 664 7.43 46.18 0.53
N SER A 665 7.59 47.49 0.76
CA SER A 665 6.53 48.49 0.53
C SER A 665 6.12 48.59 -0.94
N VAL A 666 7.08 48.73 -1.86
CA VAL A 666 6.84 48.77 -3.32
C VAL A 666 6.32 47.42 -3.83
N LEU A 667 6.90 46.33 -3.36
CA LEU A 667 6.46 44.97 -3.68
C LEU A 667 4.98 44.75 -3.30
N SER A 668 4.54 45.34 -2.19
CA SER A 668 3.16 45.22 -1.70
C SER A 668 2.12 45.77 -2.68
N THR A 669 2.49 46.73 -3.54
CA THR A 669 1.64 47.25 -4.62
C THR A 669 1.89 46.54 -5.96
N ASP A 670 3.15 46.26 -6.30
CA ASP A 670 3.55 45.63 -7.57
C ASP A 670 2.87 44.27 -7.79
N MET A 671 2.69 43.47 -6.72
CA MET A 671 2.14 42.12 -6.83
C MET A 671 0.64 42.08 -7.18
N MET A 672 -0.09 43.20 -7.02
CA MET A 672 -1.52 43.32 -7.32
C MET A 672 -1.82 44.21 -8.54
N GLY A 673 -0.95 45.18 -8.86
CA GLY A 673 -1.19 46.19 -9.89
C GLY A 673 -0.72 45.81 -11.31
N GLY A 674 -1.44 46.30 -12.32
CA GLY A 674 -0.94 46.42 -13.70
C GLY A 674 -0.42 45.12 -14.35
N THR A 675 0.73 45.23 -15.02
CA THR A 675 1.41 44.12 -15.72
C THR A 675 2.35 43.32 -14.81
N THR A 676 2.72 43.87 -13.65
CA THR A 676 3.54 43.21 -12.61
C THR A 676 2.72 42.23 -11.77
N ALA A 677 1.39 42.40 -11.71
CA ALA A 677 0.47 41.59 -10.92
C ALA A 677 0.67 40.07 -11.10
N ILE A 678 0.79 39.36 -9.98
CA ILE A 678 0.96 37.91 -9.96
C ILE A 678 -0.36 37.26 -10.40
N LYS A 679 -0.30 36.43 -11.45
CA LYS A 679 -1.43 35.64 -11.93
C LYS A 679 -1.62 34.39 -11.06
N PRO A 680 -2.86 34.04 -10.70
CA PRO A 680 -3.08 32.98 -9.71
C PRO A 680 -2.69 31.60 -10.23
N GLY A 681 -1.98 30.86 -9.39
CA GLY A 681 -1.58 29.48 -9.63
C GLY A 681 -2.48 28.48 -8.90
N ARG A 682 -1.92 27.31 -8.61
CA ARG A 682 -2.57 26.26 -7.82
C ARG A 682 -1.64 25.79 -6.71
N LEU A 683 -2.23 25.37 -5.59
CA LEU A 683 -1.51 24.73 -4.50
C LEU A 683 -2.04 23.33 -4.18
N ILE A 684 -1.18 22.52 -3.59
CA ILE A 684 -1.48 21.20 -3.02
C ILE A 684 -0.90 21.14 -1.59
N ASN A 685 -1.58 20.44 -0.68
CA ASN A 685 -1.04 20.11 0.64
C ASN A 685 -0.28 18.78 0.58
N LEU A 686 1.04 18.81 0.74
CA LEU A 686 1.91 17.63 0.72
C LEU A 686 1.85 16.84 2.04
N SER A 687 1.64 17.52 3.17
CA SER A 687 1.54 16.88 4.50
C SER A 687 0.33 15.96 4.69
N LYS A 688 -0.55 15.86 3.71
CA LYS A 688 -1.79 15.06 3.78
C LYS A 688 -2.00 14.20 2.52
N GLN A 689 -0.93 13.71 1.89
CA GLN A 689 -1.02 12.88 0.68
C GLN A 689 -1.02 11.38 1.02
N THR A 690 -1.73 10.59 0.24
CA THR A 690 -1.79 9.12 0.38
C THR A 690 -0.53 8.49 -0.21
N GLN A 691 0.04 7.51 0.49
CA GLN A 691 1.12 6.66 -0.01
C GLN A 691 0.62 5.21 -0.13
N LEU A 692 0.93 4.55 -1.25
CA LEU A 692 0.59 3.15 -1.51
C LEU A 692 1.84 2.38 -1.89
N ILE A 693 2.05 1.24 -1.24
CA ILE A 693 3.23 0.40 -1.43
C ILE A 693 2.81 -0.91 -2.09
N PHE A 694 3.40 -1.16 -3.26
CA PHE A 694 3.26 -2.39 -4.03
C PHE A 694 4.61 -3.10 -4.14
N ARG A 695 4.60 -4.43 -4.12
CA ARG A 695 5.74 -5.25 -4.55
C ARG A 695 5.50 -5.68 -5.99
N VAL A 696 6.37 -5.26 -6.90
CA VAL A 696 6.35 -5.66 -8.31
C VAL A 696 7.46 -6.67 -8.55
N ILE A 697 7.12 -7.81 -9.13
CA ILE A 697 8.04 -8.89 -9.43
C ILE A 697 8.13 -9.02 -10.94
N THR A 698 9.30 -8.73 -11.49
CA THR A 698 9.60 -8.90 -12.92
C THR A 698 10.42 -10.15 -13.13
N ARG A 699 10.40 -10.64 -14.37
CA ARG A 699 11.16 -11.80 -14.81
C ARG A 699 12.00 -11.42 -16.01
N GLU A 700 13.31 -11.53 -15.85
CA GLU A 700 14.30 -11.26 -16.89
C GLU A 700 15.03 -12.55 -17.27
N TYR A 701 15.59 -12.59 -18.48
CA TYR A 701 16.40 -13.74 -18.93
C TYR A 701 17.71 -13.78 -18.15
N ASP A 702 18.07 -14.92 -17.56
CA ASP A 702 19.34 -15.07 -16.86
C ASP A 702 20.47 -15.33 -17.86
N SER A 703 21.16 -14.28 -18.27
CA SER A 703 22.30 -14.40 -19.18
C SER A 703 23.50 -15.14 -18.58
N THR A 704 23.52 -15.42 -17.27
CA THR A 704 24.63 -16.15 -16.62
C THR A 704 24.47 -17.67 -16.68
N SER A 705 23.26 -18.20 -16.93
CA SER A 705 23.03 -19.64 -17.07
C SER A 705 23.50 -20.25 -18.39
N LEU A 706 23.88 -19.41 -19.36
CA LEU A 706 24.33 -19.83 -20.70
C LEU A 706 25.80 -20.30 -20.74
N VAL A 707 26.60 -20.03 -19.69
CA VAL A 707 28.03 -20.36 -19.67
C VAL A 707 28.28 -21.48 -18.67
N ARG A 708 28.68 -22.67 -19.17
CA ARG A 708 29.17 -23.75 -18.31
C ARG A 708 30.52 -23.34 -17.68
N PRO A 709 30.79 -23.75 -16.42
CA PRO A 709 32.14 -23.69 -15.85
C PRO A 709 33.19 -24.42 -16.72
N ASP A 710 32.77 -25.45 -17.45
CA ASP A 710 33.61 -26.26 -18.35
C ASP A 710 34.15 -25.50 -19.58
N ASN A 711 33.71 -24.25 -19.81
CA ASN A 711 34.11 -23.40 -20.94
C ASN A 711 35.03 -22.22 -20.52
N LEU A 712 35.67 -22.28 -19.35
CA LEU A 712 36.65 -21.30 -18.85
C LEU A 712 38.06 -21.91 -18.76
#